data_AF-M3ZZR6-F1
#
_entry.id   AF-M3ZZR6-F1
#
_cell.length_a   1.000
_cell.length_b   1.000
_cell.length_c   1.000
_cell.angle_alpha   90.00
_cell.angle_beta   90.00
_cell.angle_gamma   90.00
#
_symmetry.space_group_name_H-M   'P 1'
#
loop_
_entity.id
_entity.type
_entity.pdbx_description
1 polymer ?
#
loop_
_entity_poly.entity_id
_entity_poly.type
_entity_poly.pdbx_seq_one_letter_code
_entity_poly.pdbx_strand_id
1 'polypeptide(L)'
;MEEEKKSSLPVKQIFVNDVHTYVSKHVAQIIGQIEAPEESDDDDSDDEMPSPREEPAFQVVGTSINEEKVQNVHQVYVSPSREELQLLLLDCDIVVYCVTESASQQQIEEATWALSVLQDQMANFITRRYFIVVSTLMTWTNFRLSDINDAGLPVLEEDFLRRRPHPKFRKHNELEKLVLKLPRGKASKLKGYVVCAGFQYGMGENLFHYFFKVSWLMQEPKVPIFGSGENFIPMIHVCDLGRVVQEIIKVKPSPRYIVAIDESKTTLEEVVKTISEVLGPEKICKLLPEDAIKMNAFKPEELDCLNMNLRVDASIVNDYLAFEWTSEEGLVKNIKSIVKEYKLTRQLFPIRICLIGPPAVGKTTLAMKLCQYYKLHYINVSNMFDEKISHLETTIATEEYEEEVTEDALAAAQDQLEYINRTLEDNEGVLSEDLIFEVLREKLFSKGSRNQGFVLDGFPQTLDQAKAVFADESQENQDIDLLSKLPWYNKFITPEYIFALEAPDDFLINRVQELPDSVAEKMRYTQDEFTSRLGVYRQLDRAPVTLLDFFDHRELHPEYLDISSDDSEYTSSMKKIIEIIGEPKNYGGTPEEEAEKKRIKEEERKQKLAAEAAERKERKMAALAEMTGHYEDWKKSLGMVLEQESEMLEAKGLPLRNYLMKHVMPSLGEAMLECSKVKPEDPVDFLAEHLLRNSTGD
;
A
#
# COMPACT_ATOMS: atom_id res chain seq x y z
N MET A 1 2.90 53.38 -31.37
CA MET A 1 2.79 53.50 -29.90
C MET A 1 1.31 53.44 -29.57
N GLU A 2 0.77 52.22 -29.61
CA GLU A 2 -0.56 51.85 -29.12
C GLU A 2 -0.60 50.32 -29.28
N GLU A 3 0.06 49.63 -28.36
CA GLU A 3 -0.04 48.18 -28.20
C GLU A 3 -1.06 47.90 -27.09
N GLU A 4 -2.17 47.32 -27.52
CA GLU A 4 -3.02 46.34 -26.83
C GLU A 4 -2.84 46.19 -25.31
N LYS A 5 -3.60 46.96 -24.53
CA LYS A 5 -4.13 46.46 -23.25
C LYS A 5 -5.35 45.60 -23.54
N LYS A 6 -5.14 44.32 -23.85
CA LYS A 6 -6.17 43.29 -23.63
C LYS A 6 -6.35 43.19 -22.11
N SER A 7 -7.42 43.79 -21.60
CA SER A 7 -7.89 43.57 -20.23
C SER A 7 -8.38 42.13 -20.12
N SER A 8 -7.52 41.22 -19.66
CA SER A 8 -7.96 39.90 -19.20
C SER A 8 -8.86 40.11 -17.99
N LEU A 9 -10.09 39.60 -18.04
CA LEU A 9 -10.98 39.53 -16.88
C LEU A 9 -10.25 38.84 -15.71
N PRO A 10 -10.44 39.30 -14.46
CA PRO A 10 -9.82 38.65 -13.29
C PRO A 10 -10.38 37.23 -13.17
N VAL A 11 -9.49 36.24 -13.15
CA VAL A 11 -9.87 34.83 -12.99
C VAL A 11 -10.39 34.62 -11.56
N LYS A 12 -11.59 34.08 -11.40
CA LYS A 12 -12.17 33.80 -10.09
C LYS A 12 -11.47 32.61 -9.43
N GLN A 13 -11.03 32.78 -8.19
CA GLN A 13 -10.30 31.74 -7.44
C GLN A 13 -11.14 31.14 -6.31
N ILE A 14 -11.09 29.81 -6.21
CA ILE A 14 -11.75 29.03 -5.17
C ILE A 14 -10.70 28.33 -4.32
N PHE A 15 -10.71 28.58 -3.01
CA PHE A 15 -9.87 27.89 -2.05
C PHE A 15 -10.57 26.66 -1.47
N VAL A 16 -9.86 25.52 -1.39
CA VAL A 16 -10.29 24.32 -0.65
C VAL A 16 -9.18 23.88 0.31
N ASN A 17 -9.49 23.72 1.59
CA ASN A 17 -8.49 23.27 2.57
C ASN A 17 -8.16 21.77 2.42
N ASP A 18 -6.91 21.42 2.72
CA ASP A 18 -6.45 20.04 2.93
C ASP A 18 -6.86 19.06 1.82
N VAL A 19 -6.59 19.39 0.56
CA VAL A 19 -6.97 18.59 -0.64
C VAL A 19 -6.33 17.20 -0.73
N HIS A 20 -5.51 16.82 0.25
CA HIS A 20 -5.00 15.45 0.43
C HIS A 20 -5.98 14.55 1.21
N THR A 21 -6.91 15.13 1.98
CA THR A 21 -7.91 14.37 2.72
C THR A 21 -9.04 13.92 1.80
N TYR A 22 -9.74 12.85 2.18
CA TYR A 22 -10.63 12.16 1.26
C TYR A 22 -11.80 13.04 0.81
N VAL A 23 -12.48 13.77 1.70
CA VAL A 23 -13.59 14.67 1.31
C VAL A 23 -13.07 15.87 0.52
N SER A 24 -12.07 16.59 1.03
CA SER A 24 -11.54 17.80 0.39
C SER A 24 -11.01 17.53 -1.02
N LYS A 25 -10.34 16.39 -1.23
CA LYS A 25 -9.81 15.96 -2.53
C LYS A 25 -10.92 15.87 -3.59
N HIS A 26 -11.97 15.11 -3.29
CA HIS A 26 -13.05 14.86 -4.24
C HIS A 26 -13.91 16.11 -4.44
N VAL A 27 -14.17 16.88 -3.38
CA VAL A 27 -14.88 18.16 -3.48
C VAL A 27 -14.10 19.13 -4.39
N ALA A 28 -12.77 19.26 -4.20
CA ALA A 28 -11.93 20.10 -5.05
C ALA A 28 -11.92 19.63 -6.52
N GLN A 29 -11.86 18.31 -6.77
CA GLN A 29 -11.89 17.73 -8.12
C GLN A 29 -13.17 18.05 -8.88
N ILE A 30 -14.32 17.99 -8.21
CA ILE A 30 -15.64 18.29 -8.80
C ILE A 30 -15.82 19.80 -9.00
N ILE A 31 -15.43 20.62 -8.02
CA ILE A 31 -15.47 22.08 -8.13
C ILE A 31 -14.55 22.56 -9.28
N GLY A 32 -13.42 21.90 -9.50
CA GLY A 32 -12.51 22.21 -10.60
C GLY A 32 -13.09 21.98 -12.00
N GLN A 33 -14.24 21.30 -12.11
CA GLN A 33 -14.97 21.11 -13.37
C GLN A 33 -15.97 22.24 -13.66
N ILE A 34 -16.07 23.26 -12.80
CA ILE A 34 -17.01 24.39 -12.98
C ILE A 34 -16.52 25.31 -14.10
N GLU A 35 -17.33 25.43 -15.16
CA GLU A 35 -17.29 26.56 -16.09
C GLU A 35 -17.93 27.79 -15.43
N ALA A 36 -17.33 28.97 -15.58
CA ALA A 36 -17.82 30.19 -14.94
C ALA A 36 -19.24 30.55 -15.42
N PRO A 37 -20.23 30.76 -14.53
CA PRO A 37 -21.56 31.19 -14.95
C PRO A 37 -21.54 32.66 -15.39
N GLU A 38 -22.34 32.97 -16.42
CA GLU A 38 -22.70 34.34 -16.80
C GLU A 38 -23.30 35.06 -15.58
N GLU A 39 -22.71 36.17 -15.15
CA GLU A 39 -23.37 37.02 -14.15
C GLU A 39 -24.55 37.72 -14.83
N SER A 40 -25.76 37.16 -14.70
CA SER A 40 -26.99 37.90 -14.91
C SER A 40 -27.16 38.87 -13.75
N ASP A 41 -26.67 40.10 -13.91
CA ASP A 41 -27.20 41.22 -13.17
C ASP A 41 -28.71 41.30 -13.51
N ASP A 42 -29.57 41.17 -12.50
CA ASP A 42 -31.00 41.44 -12.62
C ASP A 42 -31.20 42.90 -13.08
N ASP A 43 -31.27 43.13 -14.39
CA ASP A 43 -31.87 44.32 -14.99
C ASP A 43 -32.91 43.86 -16.02
N ASP A 44 -34.18 44.10 -15.69
CA ASP A 44 -35.30 44.06 -16.63
C ASP A 44 -35.01 44.98 -17.82
N SER A 45 -34.60 44.44 -18.98
CA SER A 45 -34.90 45.03 -20.30
C SER A 45 -34.63 44.08 -21.47
N ASP A 46 -35.53 44.17 -22.45
CA ASP A 46 -35.67 43.33 -23.64
C ASP A 46 -34.44 43.23 -24.56
N ASP A 47 -34.36 42.08 -25.24
CA ASP A 47 -33.69 41.79 -26.52
C ASP A 47 -32.20 42.14 -26.68
N GLU A 48 -31.33 41.13 -26.54
CA GLU A 48 -30.32 40.76 -27.56
C GLU A 48 -29.63 39.43 -27.20
N MET A 49 -29.60 38.49 -28.15
CA MET A 49 -28.91 37.19 -28.01
C MET A 49 -27.38 37.37 -27.90
N PRO A 50 -26.69 36.78 -26.90
CA PRO A 50 -25.23 36.77 -26.90
C PRO A 50 -24.66 35.53 -27.60
N SER A 51 -23.65 35.76 -28.43
CA SER A 51 -22.76 34.75 -29.03
C SER A 51 -21.75 34.18 -28.01
N PRO A 52 -21.27 32.93 -28.15
CA PRO A 52 -20.40 32.30 -27.17
C PRO A 52 -19.02 32.98 -27.17
N ARG A 53 -18.67 33.63 -26.06
CA ARG A 53 -17.30 34.07 -25.77
C ARG A 53 -16.76 33.18 -24.66
N GLU A 54 -15.63 32.54 -24.91
CA GLU A 54 -14.90 31.71 -23.95
C GLU A 54 -14.42 32.57 -22.76
N GLU A 55 -15.09 32.45 -21.61
CA GLU A 55 -14.71 33.08 -20.33
C GLU A 55 -13.87 32.13 -19.46
N PRO A 56 -13.00 32.65 -18.56
CA PRO A 56 -12.05 31.81 -17.83
C PRO A 56 -12.73 30.98 -16.73
N ALA A 57 -12.57 29.66 -16.80
CA ALA A 57 -12.97 28.70 -15.76
C ALA A 57 -12.41 29.07 -14.37
N PHE A 58 -13.13 28.69 -13.30
CA PHE A 58 -12.64 28.91 -11.93
C PHE A 58 -11.30 28.21 -11.70
N GLN A 59 -10.38 28.90 -11.03
CA GLN A 59 -9.11 28.30 -10.61
C GLN A 59 -9.22 27.81 -9.17
N VAL A 60 -9.20 26.48 -8.99
CA VAL A 60 -9.19 25.87 -7.66
C VAL A 60 -7.76 25.84 -7.11
N VAL A 61 -7.58 26.41 -5.92
CA VAL A 61 -6.34 26.36 -5.15
C VAL A 61 -6.60 25.63 -3.83
N GLY A 62 -5.62 24.91 -3.32
CA GLY A 62 -5.79 24.21 -2.05
C GLY A 62 -4.51 24.01 -1.26
N THR A 63 -4.65 23.56 -0.01
CA THR A 63 -3.53 23.24 0.88
C THR A 63 -3.33 21.73 1.00
N SER A 64 -2.10 21.29 1.24
CA SER A 64 -1.80 19.88 1.48
C SER A 64 -0.63 19.74 2.46
N ILE A 65 -0.57 18.62 3.19
CA ILE A 65 0.61 18.27 4.00
C ILE A 65 1.71 17.69 3.11
N ASN A 66 1.33 17.01 2.03
CA ASN A 66 2.25 16.31 1.11
C ASN A 66 2.23 16.92 -0.29
N GLU A 67 3.30 16.73 -1.05
CA GLU A 67 3.37 17.05 -2.48
C GLU A 67 2.56 16.02 -3.30
N GLU A 68 1.23 16.15 -3.28
CA GLU A 68 0.33 15.35 -4.10
C GLU A 68 -0.30 16.20 -5.20
N LYS A 69 -0.22 15.70 -6.45
CA LYS A 69 -0.96 16.29 -7.56
C LYS A 69 -2.41 15.84 -7.48
N VAL A 70 -3.31 16.80 -7.28
CA VAL A 70 -4.75 16.57 -7.32
C VAL A 70 -5.28 16.96 -8.70
N GLN A 71 -6.02 16.06 -9.33
CA GLN A 71 -6.66 16.33 -10.62
C GLN A 71 -7.60 17.53 -10.52
N ASN A 72 -7.65 18.37 -11.56
CA ASN A 72 -8.49 19.58 -11.63
C ASN A 72 -8.23 20.64 -10.54
N VAL A 73 -7.10 20.56 -9.83
CA VAL A 73 -6.65 21.62 -8.90
C VAL A 73 -5.48 22.37 -9.54
N HIS A 74 -5.61 23.69 -9.66
CA HIS A 74 -4.63 24.55 -10.34
C HIS A 74 -3.31 24.62 -9.57
N GLN A 75 -3.39 24.82 -8.26
CA GLN A 75 -2.20 24.95 -7.40
C GLN A 75 -2.44 24.37 -6.01
N VAL A 76 -1.48 23.60 -5.52
CA VAL A 76 -1.47 23.03 -4.17
C VAL A 76 -0.33 23.64 -3.37
N TYR A 77 -0.65 24.27 -2.23
CA TYR A 77 0.30 24.86 -1.30
C TYR A 77 0.64 23.86 -0.20
N VAL A 78 1.91 23.46 -0.12
CA VAL A 78 2.35 22.44 0.85
C VAL A 78 2.68 23.11 2.18
N SER A 79 1.89 22.81 3.20
CA SER A 79 2.05 23.31 4.58
C SER A 79 2.37 24.82 4.68
N PRO A 80 1.52 25.70 4.12
CA PRO A 80 1.81 27.13 4.11
C PRO A 80 1.91 27.69 5.54
N SER A 81 2.76 28.70 5.72
CA SER A 81 2.76 29.50 6.95
C SER A 81 1.43 30.25 7.11
N ARG A 82 1.11 30.68 8.33
CA ARG A 82 -0.13 31.44 8.57
C ARG A 82 -0.21 32.74 7.76
N GLU A 83 0.93 33.37 7.50
CA GLU A 83 1.01 34.60 6.71
C GLU A 83 0.71 34.33 5.24
N GLU A 84 1.29 33.26 4.68
CA GLU A 84 1.01 32.82 3.30
C GLU A 84 -0.44 32.38 3.13
N LEU A 85 -0.98 31.61 4.08
CA LEU A 85 -2.38 31.18 4.05
C LEU A 85 -3.33 32.38 4.14
N GLN A 86 -3.01 33.38 4.96
CA GLN A 86 -3.80 34.61 5.03
C GLN A 86 -3.85 35.34 3.68
N LEU A 87 -2.70 35.50 3.01
CA LEU A 87 -2.65 36.13 1.69
C LEU A 87 -3.48 35.34 0.67
N LEU A 88 -3.34 34.01 0.67
CA LEU A 88 -4.09 33.12 -0.22
C LEU A 88 -5.62 33.25 -0.02
N LEU A 89 -6.07 33.23 1.23
CA LEU A 89 -7.50 33.42 1.56
C LEU A 89 -8.01 34.80 1.14
N LEU A 90 -7.16 35.83 1.22
CA LEU A 90 -7.48 37.19 0.80
C LEU A 90 -7.42 37.39 -0.71
N ASP A 91 -6.83 36.48 -1.48
CA ASP A 91 -6.88 36.52 -2.94
C ASP A 91 -8.09 35.77 -3.51
N CYS A 92 -8.66 34.82 -2.75
CA CYS A 92 -9.79 34.00 -3.20
C CYS A 92 -11.16 34.68 -3.05
N ASP A 93 -12.06 34.44 -4.02
CA ASP A 93 -13.45 34.90 -3.99
C ASP A 93 -14.35 33.97 -3.16
N ILE A 94 -14.05 32.66 -3.21
CA ILE A 94 -14.78 31.61 -2.52
C ILE A 94 -13.81 30.79 -1.71
N VAL A 95 -14.15 30.56 -0.44
CA VAL A 95 -13.35 29.78 0.49
C VAL A 95 -14.21 28.64 1.01
N VAL A 96 -13.79 27.40 0.73
CA VAL A 96 -14.46 26.17 1.14
C VAL A 96 -13.62 25.46 2.20
N TYR A 97 -14.18 25.28 3.38
CA TYR A 97 -13.59 24.52 4.47
C TYR A 97 -14.36 23.22 4.73
N CYS A 98 -13.75 22.07 4.44
CA CYS A 98 -14.25 20.75 4.77
C CYS A 98 -13.73 20.32 6.14
N VAL A 99 -14.64 20.11 7.09
CA VAL A 99 -14.35 19.73 8.48
C VAL A 99 -15.09 18.46 8.92
N THR A 100 -15.55 17.65 7.95
CA THR A 100 -16.33 16.41 8.17
C THR A 100 -15.49 15.27 8.74
N GLU A 101 -14.25 15.14 8.29
CA GLU A 101 -13.40 13.96 8.54
C GLU A 101 -12.63 14.01 9.85
N SER A 102 -12.49 15.20 10.44
CA SER A 102 -11.71 15.36 11.66
C SER A 102 -12.56 15.83 12.84
N ALA A 103 -12.54 15.02 13.89
CA ALA A 103 -12.72 15.51 15.25
C ALA A 103 -11.47 16.29 15.72
N SER A 104 -10.46 16.43 14.86
CA SER A 104 -9.22 17.15 15.17
C SER A 104 -9.55 18.63 15.38
N GLN A 105 -9.14 19.14 16.54
CA GLN A 105 -9.37 20.54 16.89
C GLN A 105 -8.71 21.52 15.92
N GLN A 106 -7.62 21.09 15.27
CA GLN A 106 -6.78 21.95 14.46
C GLN A 106 -7.48 22.48 13.21
N GLN A 107 -8.17 21.63 12.44
CA GLN A 107 -8.88 22.08 11.22
C GLN A 107 -10.02 23.05 11.55
N ILE A 108 -10.74 22.80 12.64
CA ILE A 108 -11.85 23.68 13.07
C ILE A 108 -11.31 25.02 13.56
N GLU A 109 -10.20 25.01 14.30
CA GLU A 109 -9.54 26.22 14.77
C GLU A 109 -8.97 27.05 13.61
N GLU A 110 -8.40 26.39 12.59
CA GLU A 110 -7.97 27.04 11.36
C GLU A 110 -9.15 27.65 10.61
N ALA A 111 -10.24 26.90 10.38
CA ALA A 111 -11.44 27.41 9.72
C ALA A 111 -12.07 28.59 10.48
N THR A 112 -12.07 28.53 11.82
CA THR A 112 -12.55 29.63 12.68
C THR A 112 -11.65 30.86 12.54
N TRP A 113 -10.34 30.67 12.51
CA TRP A 113 -9.37 31.75 12.29
C TRP A 113 -9.52 32.34 10.88
N ALA A 114 -9.60 31.52 9.83
CA ALA A 114 -9.80 31.96 8.45
C ALA A 114 -11.08 32.81 8.32
N LEU A 115 -12.17 32.38 8.95
CA LEU A 115 -13.41 33.16 9.01
C LEU A 115 -13.21 34.52 9.68
N SER A 116 -12.48 34.58 10.81
CA SER A 116 -12.17 35.86 11.48
C SER A 116 -11.33 36.79 10.61
N VAL A 117 -10.33 36.26 9.90
CA VAL A 117 -9.48 37.04 8.99
C VAL A 117 -10.32 37.66 7.87
N LEU A 118 -11.20 36.88 7.24
CA LEU A 118 -12.08 37.37 6.20
C LEU A 118 -13.10 38.38 6.72
N GLN A 119 -13.59 38.19 7.95
CA GLN A 119 -14.50 39.14 8.59
C GLN A 119 -13.82 40.48 8.90
N ASP A 120 -12.59 40.45 9.40
CA ASP A 120 -11.80 41.66 9.72
C ASP A 120 -11.46 42.46 8.47
N GLN A 121 -11.26 41.79 7.33
CA GLN A 121 -10.95 42.41 6.04
C GLN A 121 -12.20 42.72 5.18
N MET A 122 -13.41 42.49 5.72
CA MET A 122 -14.66 42.60 4.95
C MET A 122 -14.87 43.98 4.29
N ALA A 123 -14.39 45.06 4.92
CA ALA A 123 -14.49 46.41 4.37
C ALA A 123 -13.68 46.59 3.08
N ASN A 124 -12.55 45.87 2.97
CA ASN A 124 -11.56 45.99 1.90
C ASN A 124 -11.92 45.19 0.65
N PHE A 125 -12.92 44.30 0.71
CA PHE A 125 -13.32 43.51 -0.44
C PHE A 125 -13.98 44.38 -1.53
N ILE A 126 -13.54 44.19 -2.77
CA ILE A 126 -14.10 44.86 -3.95
C ILE A 126 -15.38 44.12 -4.38
N THR A 127 -15.30 42.80 -4.48
CA THR A 127 -16.39 41.89 -4.82
C THR A 127 -16.97 41.23 -3.56
N ARG A 128 -18.19 40.69 -3.68
CA ARG A 128 -18.75 39.88 -2.60
C ARG A 128 -18.06 38.51 -2.56
N ARG A 129 -17.66 38.09 -1.36
CA ARG A 129 -17.00 36.82 -1.10
C ARG A 129 -17.90 35.82 -0.37
N TYR A 130 -17.56 34.55 -0.52
CA TYR A 130 -18.32 33.44 0.01
C TYR A 130 -17.45 32.53 0.88
N PHE A 131 -17.97 32.18 2.05
CA PHE A 131 -17.33 31.23 2.96
C PHE A 131 -18.27 30.04 3.15
N ILE A 132 -17.87 28.87 2.67
CA ILE A 132 -18.68 27.63 2.72
C ILE A 132 -17.98 26.67 3.68
N VAL A 133 -18.71 26.23 4.71
CA VAL A 133 -18.22 25.17 5.61
C VAL A 133 -18.99 23.89 5.33
N VAL A 134 -18.28 22.84 4.97
CA VAL A 134 -18.80 21.47 4.90
C VAL A 134 -18.59 20.82 6.27
N SER A 135 -19.66 20.79 7.05
CA SER A 135 -19.75 20.24 8.41
C SER A 135 -20.40 18.85 8.42
N THR A 136 -20.56 18.26 9.61
CA THR A 136 -21.02 16.89 9.83
C THR A 136 -22.37 16.84 10.57
N LEU A 137 -23.20 15.84 10.26
CA LEU A 137 -24.44 15.54 10.99
C LEU A 137 -24.22 15.13 12.45
N MET A 138 -22.98 14.89 12.89
CA MET A 138 -22.67 14.69 14.31
C MET A 138 -23.00 15.92 15.19
N THR A 139 -23.36 17.06 14.59
CA THR A 139 -23.92 18.21 15.30
C THR A 139 -25.41 18.06 15.67
N TRP A 140 -26.06 16.95 15.27
CA TRP A 140 -27.49 16.66 15.47
C TRP A 140 -27.81 15.49 16.42
N THR A 141 -26.80 14.77 16.94
CA THR A 141 -26.99 13.45 17.58
C THR A 141 -27.92 13.38 18.79
N ASN A 142 -28.14 14.48 19.51
CA ASN A 142 -28.87 14.47 20.79
C ASN A 142 -30.26 15.11 20.70
N PHE A 143 -31.06 14.75 19.69
CA PHE A 143 -32.47 15.13 19.67
C PHE A 143 -33.20 14.46 20.84
N ARG A 144 -33.89 15.24 21.69
CA ARG A 144 -34.69 14.66 22.77
C ARG A 144 -35.88 13.93 22.15
N LEU A 145 -35.88 12.61 22.22
CA LEU A 145 -37.02 11.72 21.96
C LEU A 145 -38.31 12.09 22.73
N SER A 146 -38.26 13.05 23.67
CA SER A 146 -39.40 13.55 24.44
C SER A 146 -40.29 14.54 23.67
N ASP A 147 -39.82 15.12 22.56
CA ASP A 147 -40.57 16.13 21.79
C ASP A 147 -41.32 15.53 20.59
N ILE A 148 -41.18 14.23 20.33
CA ILE A 148 -41.79 13.55 19.18
C ILE A 148 -42.68 12.43 19.75
N ASN A 149 -43.98 12.69 19.85
CA ASN A 149 -44.97 11.65 20.17
C ASN A 149 -45.06 10.54 19.10
N ASP A 150 -44.29 10.65 18.00
CA ASP A 150 -44.15 9.65 16.94
C ASP A 150 -42.67 9.26 16.76
N ALA A 151 -42.26 8.16 17.39
CA ALA A 151 -40.94 7.55 17.18
C ALA A 151 -40.80 6.99 15.75
N GLY A 152 -40.69 7.86 14.74
CA GLY A 152 -40.62 7.45 13.35
C GLY A 152 -40.58 8.57 12.30
N LEU A 153 -40.97 9.80 12.64
CA LEU A 153 -40.95 10.92 11.69
C LEU A 153 -39.53 11.48 11.49
N PRO A 154 -39.12 11.79 10.25
CA PRO A 154 -37.83 12.41 9.97
C PRO A 154 -37.80 13.86 10.49
N VAL A 155 -36.63 14.29 10.96
CA VAL A 155 -36.37 15.68 11.36
C VAL A 155 -36.19 16.53 10.10
N LEU A 156 -36.75 17.73 10.08
CA LEU A 156 -36.64 18.65 8.95
C LEU A 156 -35.40 19.53 9.08
N GLU A 157 -34.86 20.00 7.94
CA GLU A 157 -33.68 20.89 7.94
C GLU A 157 -33.92 22.18 8.71
N GLU A 158 -35.16 22.66 8.81
CA GLU A 158 -35.54 23.87 9.56
C GLU A 158 -35.36 23.72 11.07
N ASP A 159 -35.36 22.50 11.60
CA ASP A 159 -35.23 22.20 13.03
C ASP A 159 -33.79 22.34 13.55
N PHE A 160 -32.87 22.78 12.69
CA PHE A 160 -31.44 22.92 12.99
C PHE A 160 -31.15 23.80 14.21
N LEU A 161 -32.04 24.73 14.55
CA LEU A 161 -31.93 25.58 15.74
C LEU A 161 -32.13 24.82 17.06
N ARG A 162 -32.85 23.70 17.03
CA ARG A 162 -33.16 22.84 18.18
C ARG A 162 -32.13 21.73 18.40
N ARG A 163 -31.19 21.55 17.45
CA ARG A 163 -30.19 20.48 17.47
C ARG A 163 -29.28 20.54 18.69
N ARG A 164 -28.80 19.37 19.12
CA ARG A 164 -27.77 19.23 20.14
C ARG A 164 -26.61 18.41 19.59
N PRO A 165 -25.38 18.95 19.60
CA PRO A 165 -24.23 18.25 19.04
C PRO A 165 -23.78 17.13 19.97
N HIS A 166 -23.13 16.13 19.39
CA HIS A 166 -22.35 15.17 20.14
C HIS A 166 -21.27 15.91 20.96
N PRO A 167 -20.93 15.47 22.20
CA PRO A 167 -19.96 16.17 23.05
C PRO A 167 -18.61 16.43 22.37
N LYS A 168 -18.15 15.50 21.53
CA LYS A 168 -16.89 15.63 20.77
C LYS A 168 -16.97 16.61 19.58
N PHE A 169 -18.17 16.95 19.11
CA PHE A 169 -18.42 17.79 17.93
C PHE A 169 -19.01 19.17 18.29
N ARG A 170 -18.83 19.63 19.54
CA ARG A 170 -19.31 20.95 19.99
C ARG A 170 -18.66 22.10 19.21
N LYS A 171 -17.37 21.99 18.90
CA LYS A 171 -16.62 23.01 18.15
C LYS A 171 -17.13 23.16 16.72
N HIS A 172 -17.53 22.07 16.05
CA HIS A 172 -18.20 22.14 14.75
C HIS A 172 -19.47 22.98 14.82
N ASN A 173 -20.34 22.72 15.80
CA ASN A 173 -21.56 23.51 15.99
C ASN A 173 -21.28 24.99 16.30
N GLU A 174 -20.23 25.29 17.07
CA GLU A 174 -19.78 26.67 17.31
C GLU A 174 -19.35 27.37 16.02
N LEU A 175 -18.53 26.72 15.18
CA LEU A 175 -18.13 27.22 13.86
C LEU A 175 -19.35 27.45 12.95
N GLU A 176 -20.26 26.49 12.86
CA GLU A 176 -21.50 26.63 12.09
C GLU A 176 -22.30 27.87 12.52
N LYS A 177 -22.43 28.11 13.83
CA LYS A 177 -23.10 29.30 14.37
C LYS A 177 -22.38 30.59 14.03
N LEU A 178 -21.04 30.60 14.01
CA LEU A 178 -20.26 31.77 13.61
C LEU A 178 -20.50 32.12 12.14
N VAL A 179 -20.49 31.12 11.24
CA VAL A 179 -20.78 31.30 9.82
C VAL A 179 -22.20 31.84 9.61
N LEU A 180 -23.19 31.31 10.32
CA LEU A 180 -24.58 31.76 10.20
C LEU A 180 -24.83 33.16 10.79
N LYS A 181 -23.99 33.63 11.71
CA LYS A 181 -24.05 34.98 12.30
C LYS A 181 -23.54 36.07 11.37
N LEU A 182 -22.90 35.72 10.25
CA LEU A 182 -22.43 36.71 9.27
C LEU A 182 -23.57 37.62 8.79
N PRO A 183 -23.30 38.92 8.58
CA PRO A 183 -24.33 39.92 8.32
C PRO A 183 -25.28 39.55 7.18
N ARG A 184 -26.55 39.95 7.35
CA ARG A 184 -27.63 39.72 6.38
C ARG A 184 -27.83 40.96 5.51
N GLY A 185 -28.27 40.77 4.26
CA GLY A 185 -28.65 41.85 3.35
C GLY A 185 -27.62 42.17 2.26
N LYS A 186 -28.03 43.00 1.29
CA LYS A 186 -27.24 43.33 0.09
C LYS A 186 -25.92 44.06 0.40
N ALA A 187 -25.84 44.75 1.54
CA ALA A 187 -24.64 45.47 1.98
C ALA A 187 -23.53 44.56 2.54
N SER A 188 -23.80 43.28 2.82
CA SER A 188 -22.75 42.36 3.29
C SER A 188 -21.85 41.96 2.13
N LYS A 189 -20.55 42.21 2.28
CA LYS A 189 -19.50 41.79 1.33
C LYS A 189 -18.99 40.37 1.60
N LEU A 190 -19.42 39.73 2.69
CA LEU A 190 -19.10 38.34 3.01
C LEU A 190 -20.39 37.57 3.33
N LYS A 191 -20.64 36.46 2.62
CA LYS A 191 -21.80 35.56 2.86
C LYS A 191 -21.30 34.17 3.25
N GLY A 192 -21.92 33.60 4.29
CA GLY A 192 -21.61 32.26 4.79
C GLY A 192 -22.66 31.22 4.41
N TYR A 193 -22.20 30.02 4.08
CA TYR A 193 -23.01 28.81 3.92
C TYR A 193 -22.49 27.69 4.81
N VAL A 194 -23.41 26.91 5.37
CA VAL A 194 -23.12 25.69 6.12
C VAL A 194 -23.78 24.53 5.40
N VAL A 195 -22.97 23.59 4.94
CA VAL A 195 -23.40 22.33 4.33
C VAL A 195 -23.18 21.23 5.36
N CYS A 196 -24.24 20.68 5.92
CA CYS A 196 -24.18 19.60 6.90
C CYS A 196 -24.30 18.27 6.18
N ALA A 197 -23.17 17.60 5.93
CA ALA A 197 -23.14 16.40 5.12
C ALA A 197 -23.44 15.14 5.95
N GLY A 198 -24.16 14.19 5.32
CA GLY A 198 -24.20 12.79 5.73
C GLY A 198 -22.84 12.13 5.65
N PHE A 199 -22.70 10.93 6.20
CA PHE A 199 -21.42 10.20 6.14
C PHE A 199 -21.06 9.87 4.70
N GLN A 200 -19.83 10.20 4.32
CA GLN A 200 -19.42 10.13 2.93
C GLN A 200 -18.99 8.72 2.54
N TYR A 201 -19.44 8.27 1.36
CA TYR A 201 -19.03 7.02 0.71
C TYR A 201 -18.70 7.24 -0.77
N GLY A 202 -18.21 6.19 -1.43
CA GLY A 202 -17.79 6.23 -2.83
C GLY A 202 -16.31 6.52 -3.00
N MET A 203 -15.75 6.26 -4.18
CA MET A 203 -14.36 6.61 -4.50
C MET A 203 -13.30 6.18 -3.44
N GLY A 204 -13.31 4.91 -3.00
CA GLY A 204 -12.24 4.33 -2.16
C GLY A 204 -12.53 4.29 -0.64
N GLU A 205 -13.79 4.53 -0.29
CA GLU A 205 -14.52 4.67 0.99
C GLU A 205 -13.75 4.84 2.31
N ASN A 206 -14.17 5.89 3.02
CA ASN A 206 -13.69 6.46 4.28
C ASN A 206 -14.15 5.67 5.53
N LEU A 207 -15.25 6.07 6.18
CA LEU A 207 -15.74 5.42 7.41
C LEU A 207 -16.10 3.94 7.18
N PHE A 208 -16.60 3.60 6.00
CA PHE A 208 -17.00 2.24 5.65
C PHE A 208 -15.84 1.36 5.15
N HIS A 209 -14.61 1.89 5.07
CA HIS A 209 -13.43 1.17 4.58
C HIS A 209 -13.28 -0.22 5.23
N TYR A 210 -13.46 -0.27 6.54
CA TYR A 210 -13.28 -1.48 7.32
C TYR A 210 -14.13 -2.64 6.79
N PHE A 211 -15.43 -2.39 6.54
CA PHE A 211 -16.34 -3.42 6.06
C PHE A 211 -15.95 -3.90 4.66
N PHE A 212 -15.58 -2.99 3.76
CA PHE A 212 -15.11 -3.34 2.43
C PHE A 212 -13.80 -4.14 2.48
N LYS A 213 -12.86 -3.77 3.37
CA LYS A 213 -11.58 -4.45 3.53
C LYS A 213 -11.74 -5.86 4.09
N VAL A 214 -12.51 -6.03 5.18
CA VAL A 214 -12.75 -7.36 5.77
C VAL A 214 -13.52 -8.25 4.80
N SER A 215 -14.54 -7.70 4.12
CA SER A 215 -15.30 -8.43 3.10
C SER A 215 -14.43 -8.81 1.90
N TRP A 216 -13.48 -7.97 1.50
CA TRP A 216 -12.55 -8.29 0.42
C TRP A 216 -11.55 -9.39 0.81
N LEU A 217 -11.02 -9.33 2.03
CA LEU A 217 -10.00 -10.26 2.50
C LEU A 217 -10.56 -11.67 2.77
N MET A 218 -11.83 -11.77 3.18
CA MET A 218 -12.51 -13.05 3.49
C MET A 218 -11.71 -13.96 4.45
N GLN A 219 -10.99 -13.35 5.40
CA GLN A 219 -10.25 -14.10 6.44
C GLN A 219 -11.20 -14.75 7.45
N GLU A 220 -12.30 -14.06 7.74
CA GLU A 220 -13.34 -14.53 8.65
C GLU A 220 -14.58 -14.98 7.85
N PRO A 221 -15.28 -16.04 8.29
CA PRO A 221 -16.47 -16.54 7.60
C PRO A 221 -17.69 -15.61 7.72
N LYS A 222 -17.63 -14.63 8.64
CA LYS A 222 -18.71 -13.65 8.89
C LYS A 222 -18.12 -12.25 9.04
N VAL A 223 -18.80 -11.25 8.48
CA VAL A 223 -18.38 -9.85 8.62
C VAL A 223 -18.92 -9.27 9.94
N PRO A 224 -18.06 -8.74 10.83
CA PRO A 224 -18.50 -8.23 12.12
C PRO A 224 -19.18 -6.86 12.01
N ILE A 225 -20.33 -6.72 12.67
CA ILE A 225 -21.05 -5.47 12.92
C ILE A 225 -20.95 -5.18 14.43
N PHE A 226 -20.55 -3.97 14.78
CA PHE A 226 -20.38 -3.58 16.18
C PHE A 226 -21.66 -2.89 16.69
N GLY A 227 -22.40 -3.54 17.59
CA GLY A 227 -23.70 -3.09 18.08
C GLY A 227 -24.88 -3.82 17.40
N SER A 228 -26.09 -3.25 17.51
CA SER A 228 -27.30 -3.89 16.97
C SER A 228 -27.41 -3.80 15.46
N GLY A 229 -26.84 -2.76 14.83
CA GLY A 229 -26.92 -2.50 13.40
C GLY A 229 -28.23 -1.86 12.91
N GLU A 230 -29.22 -1.72 13.79
CA GLU A 230 -30.57 -1.21 13.47
C GLU A 230 -30.64 0.32 13.35
N ASN A 231 -29.53 1.01 13.59
CA ASN A 231 -29.47 2.46 13.57
C ASN A 231 -29.46 3.01 12.13
N PHE A 232 -30.15 4.13 11.93
CA PHE A 232 -30.22 4.81 10.64
C PHE A 232 -29.05 5.77 10.49
N ILE A 233 -28.29 5.58 9.42
CA ILE A 233 -27.09 6.35 9.11
C ILE A 233 -27.34 7.15 7.82
N PRO A 234 -27.62 8.46 7.92
CA PRO A 234 -27.65 9.36 6.77
C PRO A 234 -26.29 9.41 6.07
N MET A 235 -26.29 9.22 4.76
CA MET A 235 -25.10 9.09 3.94
C MET A 235 -25.19 9.98 2.70
N ILE A 236 -24.05 10.22 2.06
CA ILE A 236 -24.01 10.87 0.74
C ILE A 236 -22.77 10.39 -0.03
N HIS A 237 -22.92 10.19 -1.34
CA HIS A 237 -21.78 9.90 -2.19
C HIS A 237 -20.85 11.12 -2.27
N VAL A 238 -19.53 10.93 -2.16
CA VAL A 238 -18.57 12.05 -2.06
C VAL A 238 -18.59 12.96 -3.30
N CYS A 239 -18.83 12.41 -4.50
CA CYS A 239 -19.00 13.22 -5.71
C CYS A 239 -20.28 14.05 -5.67
N ASP A 240 -21.37 13.52 -5.12
CA ASP A 240 -22.64 14.23 -5.02
C ASP A 240 -22.54 15.36 -3.98
N LEU A 241 -21.80 15.15 -2.89
CA LEU A 241 -21.43 16.23 -1.97
C LEU A 241 -20.63 17.34 -2.68
N GLY A 242 -19.68 16.97 -3.54
CA GLY A 242 -18.97 17.93 -4.39
C GLY A 242 -19.90 18.71 -5.32
N ARG A 243 -20.87 18.04 -5.94
CA ARG A 243 -21.91 18.65 -6.80
C ARG A 243 -22.81 19.59 -6.03
N VAL A 244 -23.23 19.23 -4.81
CA VAL A 244 -24.00 20.14 -3.93
C VAL A 244 -23.21 21.42 -3.65
N VAL A 245 -21.92 21.33 -3.29
CA VAL A 245 -21.08 22.52 -3.07
C VAL A 245 -20.93 23.34 -4.35
N GLN A 246 -20.73 22.68 -5.48
CA GLN A 246 -20.66 23.29 -6.81
C GLN A 246 -21.95 24.06 -7.15
N GLU A 247 -23.14 23.48 -6.91
CA GLU A 247 -24.41 24.15 -7.17
C GLU A 247 -24.69 25.29 -6.19
N ILE A 248 -24.24 25.20 -4.93
CA ILE A 248 -24.29 26.32 -3.99
C ILE A 248 -23.44 27.50 -4.50
N ILE A 249 -22.27 27.22 -5.10
CA ILE A 249 -21.39 28.22 -5.68
C ILE A 249 -22.05 28.92 -6.87
N LYS A 250 -22.74 28.18 -7.73
CA LYS A 250 -23.44 28.69 -8.91
C LYS A 250 -24.73 29.44 -8.56
N VAL A 251 -25.69 28.74 -7.93
CA VAL A 251 -27.06 29.20 -7.69
C VAL A 251 -27.15 30.17 -6.51
N LYS A 252 -26.23 30.06 -5.55
CA LYS A 252 -26.18 30.91 -4.34
C LYS A 252 -27.54 30.99 -3.62
N PRO A 253 -28.08 29.84 -3.16
CA PRO A 253 -29.44 29.76 -2.61
C PRO A 253 -29.68 30.72 -1.44
N SER A 254 -30.95 31.05 -1.21
CA SER A 254 -31.40 31.83 -0.06
C SER A 254 -31.13 31.13 1.28
N PRO A 255 -31.52 29.85 1.49
CA PRO A 255 -31.15 29.12 2.69
C PRO A 255 -29.63 29.00 2.84
N ARG A 256 -29.13 29.32 4.03
CA ARG A 256 -27.69 29.29 4.35
C ARG A 256 -27.26 28.01 5.09
N TYR A 257 -28.21 27.23 5.58
CA TYR A 257 -27.97 25.94 6.23
C TYR A 257 -28.63 24.88 5.36
N ILE A 258 -27.83 23.95 4.85
CA ILE A 258 -28.24 22.94 3.86
C ILE A 258 -27.75 21.60 4.38
N VAL A 259 -28.61 20.60 4.46
CA VAL A 259 -28.25 19.21 4.75
C VAL A 259 -28.02 18.50 3.43
N ALA A 260 -26.87 17.84 3.29
CA ALA A 260 -26.50 17.11 2.09
C ALA A 260 -26.48 15.61 2.40
N ILE A 261 -27.57 14.92 2.05
CA ILE A 261 -27.76 13.47 2.18
C ILE A 261 -28.38 12.93 0.89
N ASP A 262 -28.18 11.65 0.62
CA ASP A 262 -28.93 10.92 -0.40
C ASP A 262 -30.36 10.57 0.09
N GLU A 263 -31.21 10.06 -0.80
CA GLU A 263 -32.60 9.72 -0.45
C GLU A 263 -32.73 8.39 0.31
N SER A 264 -31.60 7.72 0.58
CA SER A 264 -31.62 6.40 1.16
C SER A 264 -31.90 6.44 2.66
N LYS A 265 -32.72 5.50 3.10
CA LYS A 265 -33.10 5.32 4.51
C LYS A 265 -32.69 3.94 4.98
N THR A 266 -31.39 3.68 4.92
CA THR A 266 -30.82 2.37 5.19
C THR A 266 -30.26 2.27 6.61
N THR A 267 -30.32 1.07 7.17
CA THR A 267 -29.67 0.76 8.45
C THR A 267 -28.20 0.38 8.25
N LEU A 268 -27.40 0.44 9.32
CA LEU A 268 -26.01 -0.04 9.26
C LEU A 268 -25.95 -1.53 8.90
N GLU A 269 -26.88 -2.34 9.40
CA GLU A 269 -26.96 -3.76 9.10
C GLU A 269 -27.20 -4.02 7.61
N GLU A 270 -28.15 -3.31 6.99
CA GLU A 270 -28.38 -3.41 5.54
C GLU A 270 -27.15 -3.04 4.73
N VAL A 271 -26.45 -1.96 5.10
CA VAL A 271 -25.21 -1.54 4.43
C VAL A 271 -24.15 -2.64 4.50
N VAL A 272 -23.87 -3.17 5.70
CA VAL A 272 -22.82 -4.19 5.88
C VAL A 272 -23.21 -5.51 5.21
N LYS A 273 -24.48 -5.89 5.29
CA LYS A 273 -25.01 -7.07 4.61
C LYS A 273 -24.83 -6.97 3.11
N THR A 274 -25.23 -5.87 2.48
CA THR A 274 -25.08 -5.66 1.04
C THR A 274 -23.61 -5.63 0.60
N ILE A 275 -22.71 -5.05 1.40
CA ILE A 275 -21.26 -5.14 1.15
C ILE A 275 -20.79 -6.59 1.19
N SER A 276 -21.19 -7.36 2.20
CA SER A 276 -20.84 -8.78 2.35
C SER A 276 -21.42 -9.63 1.20
N GLU A 277 -22.63 -9.33 0.74
CA GLU A 277 -23.28 -10.01 -0.40
C GLU A 277 -22.54 -9.78 -1.71
N VAL A 278 -21.96 -8.61 -1.94
CA VAL A 278 -21.28 -8.30 -3.20
C VAL A 278 -19.79 -8.66 -3.18
N LEU A 279 -19.10 -8.39 -2.06
CA LEU A 279 -17.65 -8.54 -1.94
C LEU A 279 -17.21 -9.74 -1.11
N GLY A 280 -17.99 -10.12 -0.10
CA GLY A 280 -17.53 -11.00 0.98
C GLY A 280 -18.32 -12.29 1.14
N PRO A 281 -18.31 -12.88 2.34
CA PRO A 281 -18.83 -14.23 2.61
C PRO A 281 -20.36 -14.30 2.77
N GLU A 282 -21.09 -13.21 2.50
CA GLU A 282 -22.57 -13.11 2.59
C GLU A 282 -23.15 -13.15 4.01
N LYS A 283 -22.37 -13.61 4.98
CA LYS A 283 -22.78 -13.70 6.38
C LYS A 283 -22.25 -12.52 7.20
N ILE A 284 -23.02 -12.14 8.20
CA ILE A 284 -22.69 -11.09 9.16
C ILE A 284 -22.77 -11.65 10.59
N CYS A 285 -22.04 -11.04 11.53
CA CYS A 285 -22.16 -11.37 12.95
C CYS A 285 -22.17 -10.09 13.79
N LYS A 286 -22.95 -10.07 14.87
CA LYS A 286 -23.05 -8.92 15.78
C LYS A 286 -22.07 -9.09 16.94
N LEU A 287 -21.18 -8.12 17.12
CA LEU A 287 -20.19 -8.05 18.19
C LEU A 287 -20.46 -6.86 19.11
N LEU A 288 -19.88 -6.88 20.31
CA LEU A 288 -20.00 -5.76 21.23
C LEU A 288 -19.20 -4.57 20.71
N PRO A 289 -19.67 -3.32 20.91
CA PRO A 289 -18.93 -2.12 20.51
C PRO A 289 -17.51 -2.03 21.07
N GLU A 290 -17.26 -2.61 22.26
CA GLU A 290 -15.93 -2.65 22.88
C GLU A 290 -14.91 -3.49 22.08
N ASP A 291 -15.40 -4.50 21.36
CA ASP A 291 -14.55 -5.39 20.58
C ASP A 291 -14.01 -4.69 19.33
N ALA A 292 -14.72 -3.67 18.82
CA ALA A 292 -14.24 -2.82 17.73
C ALA A 292 -12.87 -2.19 18.04
N ILE A 293 -12.68 -1.75 19.28
CA ILE A 293 -11.44 -1.12 19.73
C ILE A 293 -10.37 -2.18 19.96
N LYS A 294 -10.71 -3.31 20.59
CA LYS A 294 -9.76 -4.42 20.83
C LYS A 294 -9.19 -4.99 19.53
N MET A 295 -10.04 -5.07 18.50
CA MET A 295 -9.67 -5.55 17.16
C MET A 295 -8.95 -4.49 16.33
N ASN A 296 -8.74 -3.28 16.86
CA ASN A 296 -8.25 -2.11 16.10
C ASN A 296 -9.06 -1.86 14.81
N ALA A 297 -10.36 -2.17 14.82
CA ALA A 297 -11.25 -2.01 13.68
C ALA A 297 -11.61 -0.53 13.45
N PHE A 298 -11.88 0.19 14.54
CA PHE A 298 -12.30 1.59 14.52
C PHE A 298 -11.68 2.38 15.66
N LYS A 299 -11.44 3.68 15.42
CA LYS A 299 -11.16 4.64 16.49
C LYS A 299 -12.44 4.96 17.26
N PRO A 300 -12.34 5.41 18.53
CA PRO A 300 -13.52 5.78 19.32
C PRO A 300 -14.43 6.81 18.64
N GLU A 301 -13.87 7.78 17.91
CA GLU A 301 -14.63 8.81 17.18
C GLU A 301 -15.40 8.22 15.99
N GLU A 302 -14.80 7.28 15.27
CA GLU A 302 -15.41 6.59 14.13
C GLU A 302 -16.55 5.68 14.61
N LEU A 303 -16.37 5.04 15.77
CA LEU A 303 -17.42 4.24 16.40
C LEU A 303 -18.60 5.10 16.87
N ASP A 304 -18.35 6.30 17.41
CA ASP A 304 -19.42 7.26 17.75
C ASP A 304 -20.24 7.64 16.50
N CYS A 305 -19.58 7.80 15.35
CA CYS A 305 -20.24 8.06 14.06
C CYS A 305 -21.10 6.88 13.59
N LEU A 306 -20.59 5.64 13.69
CA LEU A 306 -21.33 4.43 13.32
C LEU A 306 -22.54 4.16 14.22
N ASN A 307 -22.54 4.65 15.46
CA ASN A 307 -23.66 4.53 16.38
C ASN A 307 -24.74 5.61 16.19
N MET A 308 -24.58 6.50 15.19
CA MET A 308 -25.58 7.52 14.90
C MET A 308 -26.91 6.87 14.49
N ASN A 309 -28.01 7.33 15.11
CA ASN A 309 -29.36 6.96 14.74
C ASN A 309 -30.17 8.22 14.47
N LEU A 310 -30.17 8.66 13.21
CA LEU A 310 -30.81 9.90 12.82
C LEU A 310 -31.56 9.72 11.50
N ARG A 311 -32.81 10.17 11.47
CA ARG A 311 -33.60 10.29 10.24
C ARG A 311 -33.79 11.77 9.95
N VAL A 312 -33.16 12.27 8.89
CA VAL A 312 -33.31 13.66 8.42
C VAL A 312 -33.90 13.62 7.02
N ASP A 313 -34.67 14.64 6.69
CA ASP A 313 -35.12 14.91 5.32
C ASP A 313 -34.39 16.14 4.78
N ALA A 314 -33.87 16.07 3.56
CA ALA A 314 -33.07 17.13 2.93
C ALA A 314 -33.81 17.78 1.76
N SER A 315 -34.92 18.45 2.08
CA SER A 315 -35.78 19.07 1.07
C SER A 315 -35.07 20.19 0.29
N ILE A 316 -34.14 20.93 0.88
CA ILE A 316 -33.47 22.05 0.18
C ILE A 316 -32.64 21.55 -1.01
N VAL A 317 -31.92 20.44 -0.85
CA VAL A 317 -31.11 19.88 -1.93
C VAL A 317 -32.01 19.42 -3.07
N ASN A 318 -33.07 18.70 -2.73
CA ASN A 318 -34.01 18.13 -3.71
C ASN A 318 -34.84 19.20 -4.43
N ASP A 319 -35.25 20.26 -3.72
CA ASP A 319 -36.15 21.29 -4.26
C ASP A 319 -35.41 22.43 -4.99
N TYR A 320 -34.18 22.77 -4.58
CA TYR A 320 -33.47 23.96 -5.06
C TYR A 320 -32.20 23.70 -5.87
N LEU A 321 -31.59 22.52 -5.78
CA LEU A 321 -30.33 22.23 -6.46
C LEU A 321 -30.58 21.23 -7.60
N ALA A 322 -30.30 21.67 -8.83
CA ALA A 322 -30.45 20.83 -10.02
C ALA A 322 -29.08 20.32 -10.47
N PHE A 323 -28.76 19.06 -10.17
CA PHE A 323 -27.57 18.37 -10.66
C PHE A 323 -27.87 16.90 -10.93
N GLU A 324 -27.04 16.25 -11.75
CA GLU A 324 -27.12 14.81 -11.98
C GLU A 324 -26.57 14.08 -10.76
N TRP A 325 -27.34 13.17 -10.15
CA TRP A 325 -26.89 12.37 -9.03
C TRP A 325 -26.03 11.19 -9.49
N THR A 326 -24.97 10.89 -8.73
CA THR A 326 -24.19 9.65 -8.88
C THR A 326 -24.89 8.50 -8.17
N SER A 327 -25.45 8.75 -6.97
CA SER A 327 -26.08 7.73 -6.14
C SER A 327 -27.24 8.32 -5.32
N GLU A 328 -28.25 8.85 -6.00
CA GLU A 328 -29.48 9.38 -5.38
C GLU A 328 -30.17 8.34 -4.48
N GLU A 329 -30.23 7.11 -4.97
CA GLU A 329 -30.84 5.98 -4.27
C GLU A 329 -29.97 5.38 -3.15
N GLY A 330 -28.77 5.94 -2.93
CA GLY A 330 -27.85 5.56 -1.86
C GLY A 330 -26.90 4.41 -2.17
N LEU A 331 -26.13 4.04 -1.14
CA LEU A 331 -25.06 3.03 -1.23
C LEU A 331 -25.58 1.63 -1.56
N VAL A 332 -26.64 1.18 -0.88
CA VAL A 332 -27.15 -0.20 -0.99
C VAL A 332 -27.60 -0.53 -2.41
N LYS A 333 -28.36 0.36 -3.05
CA LYS A 333 -28.84 0.16 -4.43
C LYS A 333 -27.73 0.32 -5.47
N ASN A 334 -26.76 1.19 -5.22
CA ASN A 334 -25.64 1.48 -6.14
C ASN A 334 -24.34 0.70 -5.85
N ILE A 335 -24.39 -0.31 -4.96
CA ILE A 335 -23.21 -1.03 -4.46
C ILE A 335 -22.29 -1.56 -5.57
N LYS A 336 -22.84 -2.01 -6.70
CA LYS A 336 -22.05 -2.55 -7.81
C LYS A 336 -21.16 -1.48 -8.48
N SER A 337 -21.63 -0.23 -8.56
CA SER A 337 -20.82 0.88 -9.07
C SER A 337 -19.76 1.26 -8.05
N ILE A 338 -20.16 1.41 -6.78
CA ILE A 338 -19.29 1.80 -5.68
C ILE A 338 -18.14 0.80 -5.50
N VAL A 339 -18.42 -0.50 -5.58
CA VAL A 339 -17.40 -1.54 -5.55
C VAL A 339 -16.41 -1.43 -6.72
N LYS A 340 -16.85 -1.02 -7.91
CA LYS A 340 -15.94 -0.77 -9.03
C LYS A 340 -15.06 0.45 -8.75
N GLU A 341 -15.63 1.54 -8.26
CA GLU A 341 -14.89 2.74 -7.85
C GLU A 341 -13.86 2.43 -6.76
N TYR A 342 -14.24 1.60 -5.78
CA TYR A 342 -13.35 1.12 -4.73
C TYR A 342 -12.15 0.37 -5.29
N LYS A 343 -12.41 -0.61 -6.17
CA LYS A 343 -11.37 -1.41 -6.82
C LYS A 343 -10.44 -0.53 -7.63
N LEU A 344 -10.98 0.40 -8.42
CA LEU A 344 -10.18 1.33 -9.23
C LEU A 344 -9.33 2.26 -8.37
N THR A 345 -9.93 2.88 -7.36
CA THR A 345 -9.26 3.87 -6.50
C THR A 345 -8.11 3.25 -5.70
N ARG A 346 -8.30 2.02 -5.22
CA ARG A 346 -7.29 1.28 -4.44
C ARG A 346 -6.42 0.35 -5.27
N GLN A 347 -6.60 0.35 -6.60
CA GLN A 347 -5.90 -0.52 -7.54
C GLN A 347 -6.01 -2.01 -7.19
N LEU A 348 -7.18 -2.43 -6.71
CA LEU A 348 -7.49 -3.81 -6.35
C LEU A 348 -7.95 -4.57 -7.59
N PHE A 349 -7.04 -5.33 -8.19
CA PHE A 349 -7.31 -6.11 -9.40
C PHE A 349 -6.90 -7.56 -9.19
N PRO A 350 -7.76 -8.54 -9.57
CA PRO A 350 -7.43 -9.94 -9.43
C PRO A 350 -6.25 -10.31 -10.33
N ILE A 351 -5.26 -11.02 -9.79
CA ILE A 351 -4.13 -11.57 -10.58
C ILE A 351 -4.35 -13.06 -10.75
N ARG A 352 -4.37 -13.54 -12.00
CA ARG A 352 -4.70 -14.93 -12.32
C ARG A 352 -3.54 -15.58 -13.05
N ILE A 353 -2.91 -16.53 -12.38
CA ILE A 353 -1.67 -17.18 -12.82
C ILE A 353 -1.95 -18.67 -13.06
N CYS A 354 -1.42 -19.22 -14.14
CA CYS A 354 -1.38 -20.66 -14.38
C CYS A 354 0.08 -21.12 -14.52
N LEU A 355 0.44 -22.14 -13.73
CA LEU A 355 1.77 -22.75 -13.78
C LEU A 355 1.69 -24.12 -14.48
N ILE A 356 2.38 -24.23 -15.60
CA ILE A 356 2.48 -25.43 -16.42
C ILE A 356 3.94 -25.89 -16.41
N GLY A 357 4.20 -27.19 -16.50
CA GLY A 357 5.57 -27.72 -16.52
C GLY A 357 5.65 -29.21 -16.17
N PRO A 358 6.82 -29.83 -16.32
CA PRO A 358 7.01 -31.26 -16.06
C PRO A 358 6.80 -31.61 -14.57
N PRO A 359 6.51 -32.89 -14.25
CA PRO A 359 6.44 -33.33 -12.86
C PRO A 359 7.78 -33.11 -12.13
N ALA A 360 7.74 -32.93 -10.81
CA ALA A 360 8.89 -32.66 -9.93
C ALA A 360 9.69 -31.36 -10.17
N VAL A 361 9.31 -30.52 -11.15
CA VAL A 361 10.00 -29.23 -11.43
C VAL A 361 9.85 -28.18 -10.33
N GLY A 362 8.89 -28.35 -9.41
CA GLY A 362 8.66 -27.42 -8.29
C GLY A 362 7.52 -26.42 -8.46
N LYS A 363 6.59 -26.67 -9.40
CA LYS A 363 5.36 -25.85 -9.61
C LYS A 363 4.66 -25.51 -8.30
N THR A 364 4.38 -26.51 -7.46
CA THR A 364 3.71 -26.33 -6.18
C THR A 364 4.46 -25.39 -5.23
N THR A 365 5.79 -25.52 -5.16
CA THR A 365 6.63 -24.63 -4.32
C THR A 365 6.57 -23.20 -4.83
N LEU A 366 6.66 -23.00 -6.15
CA LEU A 366 6.56 -21.68 -6.77
C LEU A 366 5.15 -21.09 -6.61
N ALA A 367 4.10 -21.89 -6.81
CA ALA A 367 2.71 -21.51 -6.62
C ALA A 367 2.45 -21.00 -5.20
N MET A 368 2.91 -21.73 -4.18
CA MET A 368 2.79 -21.30 -2.79
C MET A 368 3.52 -19.99 -2.51
N LYS A 369 4.73 -19.80 -3.06
CA LYS A 369 5.47 -18.53 -2.94
C LYS A 369 4.75 -17.36 -3.61
N LEU A 370 4.17 -17.58 -4.79
CA LEU A 370 3.37 -16.58 -5.50
C LEU A 370 2.10 -16.23 -4.73
N CYS A 371 1.37 -17.23 -4.22
CA CYS A 371 0.18 -17.00 -3.39
C CYS A 371 0.51 -16.20 -2.14
N GLN A 372 1.66 -16.45 -1.49
CA GLN A 372 2.09 -15.68 -0.31
C GLN A 372 2.47 -14.23 -0.65
N TYR A 373 3.17 -14.02 -1.78
CA TYR A 373 3.63 -12.70 -2.19
C TYR A 373 2.49 -11.82 -2.68
N TYR A 374 1.62 -12.35 -3.55
CA TYR A 374 0.50 -11.64 -4.15
C TYR A 374 -0.80 -11.74 -3.34
N LYS A 375 -0.84 -12.56 -2.28
CA LYS A 375 -2.05 -12.86 -1.48
C LYS A 375 -3.19 -13.37 -2.37
N LEU A 376 -2.93 -14.44 -3.11
CA LEU A 376 -3.84 -15.09 -4.05
C LEU A 376 -4.32 -16.44 -3.52
N HIS A 377 -5.43 -16.94 -4.07
CA HIS A 377 -5.91 -18.29 -3.76
C HIS A 377 -5.09 -19.35 -4.48
N TYR A 378 -4.54 -20.29 -3.71
CA TYR A 378 -3.88 -21.48 -4.26
C TYR A 378 -4.93 -22.50 -4.71
N ILE A 379 -4.90 -22.89 -5.99
CA ILE A 379 -5.83 -23.86 -6.54
C ILE A 379 -5.04 -25.03 -7.13
N ASN A 380 -5.22 -26.19 -6.52
CA ASN A 380 -4.75 -27.48 -6.99
C ASN A 380 -5.91 -28.46 -6.88
N VAL A 381 -6.07 -29.37 -7.85
CA VAL A 381 -7.18 -30.33 -7.89
C VAL A 381 -7.34 -31.04 -6.54
N SER A 382 -6.29 -31.61 -5.97
CA SER A 382 -6.40 -32.35 -4.70
C SER A 382 -6.85 -31.44 -3.54
N ASN A 383 -6.18 -30.31 -3.35
CA ASN A 383 -6.49 -29.37 -2.27
C ASN A 383 -7.90 -28.77 -2.40
N MET A 384 -8.37 -28.57 -3.63
CA MET A 384 -9.71 -28.06 -3.92
C MET A 384 -10.81 -29.02 -3.45
N PHE A 385 -10.63 -30.33 -3.69
CA PHE A 385 -11.57 -31.35 -3.21
C PHE A 385 -11.52 -31.49 -1.69
N ASP A 386 -10.33 -31.48 -1.09
CA ASP A 386 -10.17 -31.51 0.37
C ASP A 386 -10.90 -30.32 1.03
N GLU A 387 -10.69 -29.10 0.51
CA GLU A 387 -11.37 -27.88 0.98
C GLU A 387 -12.90 -27.98 0.82
N LYS A 388 -13.39 -28.49 -0.33
CA LYS A 388 -14.82 -28.64 -0.59
C LYS A 388 -15.46 -29.65 0.37
N ILE A 389 -14.80 -30.79 0.59
CA ILE A 389 -15.27 -31.82 1.53
C ILE A 389 -15.31 -31.25 2.95
N SER A 390 -14.24 -30.60 3.42
CA SER A 390 -14.21 -29.97 4.75
C SER A 390 -15.30 -28.89 4.91
N HIS A 391 -15.59 -28.11 3.86
CA HIS A 391 -16.67 -27.12 3.90
C HIS A 391 -18.05 -27.78 4.01
N LEU A 392 -18.30 -28.86 3.26
CA LEU A 392 -19.54 -29.62 3.33
C LEU A 392 -19.71 -30.25 4.71
N GLU A 393 -18.67 -30.89 5.26
CA GLU A 393 -18.66 -31.45 6.61
C GLU A 393 -18.93 -30.39 7.68
N THR A 394 -18.30 -29.23 7.56
CA THR A 394 -18.54 -28.11 8.49
C THR A 394 -19.98 -27.61 8.40
N THR A 395 -20.52 -27.49 7.20
CA THR A 395 -21.92 -27.06 6.98
C THR A 395 -22.90 -28.04 7.63
N ILE A 396 -22.63 -29.35 7.53
CA ILE A 396 -23.41 -30.39 8.18
C ILE A 396 -23.26 -30.32 9.71
N ALA A 397 -22.04 -30.14 10.23
CA ALA A 397 -21.80 -30.07 11.66
C ALA A 397 -22.35 -28.79 12.34
N THR A 398 -22.53 -27.71 11.58
CA THR A 398 -23.03 -26.42 12.09
C THR A 398 -24.53 -26.48 12.45
N GLU A 399 -25.22 -27.57 12.11
CA GLU A 399 -26.61 -27.90 12.51
C GLU A 399 -26.83 -27.80 14.03
N GLU A 400 -25.80 -27.96 14.87
CA GLU A 400 -25.95 -27.99 16.33
C GLU A 400 -25.99 -26.60 17.03
N TYR A 401 -25.66 -25.49 16.35
CA TYR A 401 -25.44 -24.20 17.05
C TYR A 401 -25.98 -22.91 16.38
N GLU A 402 -26.35 -22.89 15.10
CA GLU A 402 -26.78 -21.64 14.41
C GLU A 402 -28.12 -21.77 13.67
N GLU A 403 -29.08 -20.89 13.98
CA GLU A 403 -30.47 -20.87 13.44
C GLU A 403 -30.59 -20.45 11.95
N GLU A 404 -29.50 -20.19 11.24
CA GLU A 404 -29.52 -19.60 9.88
C GLU A 404 -29.35 -20.59 8.71
N VAL A 405 -29.16 -21.90 8.97
CA VAL A 405 -29.02 -22.88 7.88
C VAL A 405 -30.38 -23.49 7.54
N THR A 406 -30.87 -23.23 6.33
CA THR A 406 -32.12 -23.84 5.83
C THR A 406 -31.98 -25.35 5.68
N GLU A 407 -32.98 -26.13 6.09
CA GLU A 407 -33.02 -27.60 5.95
C GLU A 407 -32.69 -28.06 4.51
N ASP A 408 -33.15 -27.31 3.50
CA ASP A 408 -32.87 -27.58 2.08
C ASP A 408 -31.38 -27.48 1.72
N ALA A 409 -30.64 -26.56 2.34
CA ALA A 409 -29.20 -26.39 2.09
C ALA A 409 -28.36 -27.49 2.76
N LEU A 410 -28.82 -27.98 3.91
CA LEU A 410 -28.24 -29.14 4.59
C LEU A 410 -28.43 -30.41 3.77
N ALA A 411 -29.64 -30.66 3.27
CA ALA A 411 -29.93 -31.81 2.40
C ALA A 411 -29.07 -31.76 1.12
N ALA A 412 -28.98 -30.60 0.47
CA ALA A 412 -28.12 -30.43 -0.70
C ALA A 412 -26.63 -30.67 -0.40
N ALA A 413 -26.13 -30.22 0.76
CA ALA A 413 -24.75 -30.46 1.17
C ALA A 413 -24.46 -31.94 1.45
N GLN A 414 -25.41 -32.64 2.08
CA GLN A 414 -25.33 -34.08 2.32
C GLN A 414 -25.33 -34.88 1.01
N ASP A 415 -26.26 -34.57 0.10
CA ASP A 415 -26.35 -35.22 -1.21
C ASP A 415 -25.07 -35.01 -2.04
N GLN A 416 -24.51 -33.79 -2.03
CA GLN A 416 -23.26 -33.49 -2.73
C GLN A 416 -22.06 -34.24 -2.12
N LEU A 417 -21.97 -34.32 -0.79
CA LEU A 417 -20.90 -35.04 -0.11
C LEU A 417 -20.98 -36.54 -0.40
N GLU A 418 -22.19 -37.12 -0.37
CA GLU A 418 -22.41 -38.52 -0.74
C GLU A 418 -22.05 -38.77 -2.22
N TYR A 419 -22.41 -37.86 -3.12
CA TYR A 419 -22.06 -37.98 -4.55
C TYR A 419 -20.55 -37.94 -4.78
N ILE A 420 -19.82 -37.03 -4.13
CA ILE A 420 -18.35 -36.95 -4.23
C ILE A 420 -17.71 -38.21 -3.68
N ASN A 421 -18.12 -38.66 -2.49
CA ASN A 421 -17.58 -39.86 -1.86
C ASN A 421 -17.87 -41.14 -2.66
N ARG A 422 -19.09 -41.30 -3.18
CA ARG A 422 -19.45 -42.43 -4.04
C ARG A 422 -18.62 -42.45 -5.33
N THR A 423 -18.39 -41.29 -5.94
CA THR A 423 -17.57 -41.18 -7.16
C THR A 423 -16.09 -41.51 -6.89
N LEU A 424 -15.60 -41.21 -5.69
CA LEU A 424 -14.26 -41.60 -5.23
C LEU A 424 -14.17 -43.12 -4.97
N GLU A 425 -15.19 -43.71 -4.35
CA GLU A 425 -15.25 -45.16 -4.08
C GLU A 425 -15.36 -45.99 -5.36
N ASP A 426 -16.20 -45.57 -6.31
CA ASP A 426 -16.47 -46.29 -7.56
C ASP A 426 -15.26 -46.31 -8.53
N ASN A 427 -14.37 -45.32 -8.44
CA ASN A 427 -13.24 -45.14 -9.36
C ASN A 427 -11.86 -45.44 -8.72
N GLU A 428 -11.81 -46.27 -7.67
CA GLU A 428 -10.55 -46.60 -6.96
C GLU A 428 -9.78 -45.36 -6.48
N GLY A 429 -10.48 -44.28 -6.11
CA GLY A 429 -9.90 -43.01 -5.69
C GLY A 429 -9.47 -42.06 -6.82
N VAL A 430 -9.87 -42.32 -8.07
CA VAL A 430 -9.66 -41.41 -9.22
C VAL A 430 -10.90 -40.56 -9.45
N LEU A 431 -10.74 -39.24 -9.44
CA LEU A 431 -11.83 -38.30 -9.68
C LEU A 431 -12.22 -38.28 -11.17
N SER A 432 -13.52 -38.28 -11.47
CA SER A 432 -14.03 -38.09 -12.83
C SER A 432 -13.69 -36.69 -13.35
N GLU A 433 -13.30 -36.57 -14.62
CA GLU A 433 -12.93 -35.28 -15.24
C GLU A 433 -14.09 -34.28 -15.20
N ASP A 434 -15.33 -34.73 -15.41
CA ASP A 434 -16.52 -33.85 -15.38
C ASP A 434 -16.72 -33.22 -13.99
N LEU A 435 -16.52 -34.02 -12.93
CA LEU A 435 -16.62 -33.54 -11.55
C LEU A 435 -15.49 -32.56 -11.22
N ILE A 436 -14.27 -32.81 -11.73
CA ILE A 436 -13.15 -31.87 -11.60
C ILE A 436 -13.51 -30.54 -12.25
N PHE A 437 -14.09 -30.55 -13.46
CA PHE A 437 -14.45 -29.32 -14.16
C PHE A 437 -15.55 -28.54 -13.44
N GLU A 438 -16.56 -29.23 -12.90
CA GLU A 438 -17.64 -28.62 -12.13
C GLU A 438 -17.12 -27.91 -10.87
N VAL A 439 -16.39 -28.65 -10.01
CA VAL A 439 -15.87 -28.11 -8.75
C VAL A 439 -14.82 -27.02 -9.00
N LEU A 440 -14.01 -27.17 -10.05
CA LEU A 440 -13.04 -26.15 -10.44
C LEU A 440 -13.72 -24.89 -10.95
N ARG A 441 -14.73 -25.00 -11.83
CA ARG A 441 -15.52 -23.83 -12.26
C ARG A 441 -16.14 -23.15 -11.04
N GLU A 442 -16.74 -23.90 -10.11
CA GLU A 442 -17.30 -23.35 -8.87
C GLU A 442 -16.23 -22.56 -8.07
N LYS A 443 -15.04 -23.14 -7.86
CA LYS A 443 -13.94 -22.48 -7.13
C LYS A 443 -13.42 -21.24 -7.86
N LEU A 444 -13.34 -21.27 -9.19
CA LEU A 444 -12.92 -20.13 -10.01
C LEU A 444 -13.96 -19.00 -10.00
N PHE A 445 -15.25 -19.33 -9.93
CA PHE A 445 -16.35 -18.36 -9.81
C PHE A 445 -16.58 -17.86 -8.38
N SER A 446 -15.97 -18.51 -7.37
CA SER A 446 -16.04 -18.04 -5.99
C SER A 446 -15.54 -16.60 -5.85
N LYS A 447 -16.09 -15.87 -4.88
CA LYS A 447 -15.75 -14.47 -4.64
C LYS A 447 -14.27 -14.24 -4.33
N GLY A 448 -13.64 -15.18 -3.62
CA GLY A 448 -12.20 -15.18 -3.38
C GLY A 448 -11.40 -15.08 -4.66
N SER A 449 -11.60 -16.06 -5.54
CA SER A 449 -10.92 -16.15 -6.83
C SER A 449 -11.23 -14.97 -7.76
N ARG A 450 -12.47 -14.46 -7.74
CA ARG A 450 -12.87 -13.32 -8.59
C ARG A 450 -12.36 -11.96 -8.09
N ASN A 451 -12.21 -11.79 -6.78
CA ASN A 451 -11.76 -10.53 -6.20
C ASN A 451 -10.23 -10.46 -6.13
N GLN A 452 -9.59 -11.46 -5.52
CA GLN A 452 -8.15 -11.46 -5.27
C GLN A 452 -7.37 -12.07 -6.43
N GLY A 453 -7.95 -13.04 -7.13
CA GLY A 453 -7.26 -13.85 -8.12
C GLY A 453 -6.77 -15.18 -7.56
N PHE A 454 -6.06 -15.95 -8.38
CA PHE A 454 -5.67 -17.31 -8.05
C PHE A 454 -4.39 -17.74 -8.76
N VAL A 455 -3.77 -18.80 -8.24
CA VAL A 455 -2.67 -19.53 -8.90
C VAL A 455 -3.11 -20.97 -9.13
N LEU A 456 -3.24 -21.36 -10.40
CA LEU A 456 -3.50 -22.74 -10.80
C LEU A 456 -2.19 -23.53 -10.87
N ASP A 457 -2.08 -24.58 -10.07
CA ASP A 457 -0.92 -25.48 -10.04
C ASP A 457 -1.18 -26.77 -10.84
N GLY A 458 -0.53 -26.90 -12.00
CA GLY A 458 -0.43 -28.17 -12.72
C GLY A 458 -1.72 -28.65 -13.41
N PHE A 459 -2.69 -27.76 -13.58
CA PHE A 459 -3.93 -27.98 -14.31
C PHE A 459 -4.35 -26.71 -15.07
N PRO A 460 -4.90 -26.80 -16.30
CA PRO A 460 -5.15 -28.01 -17.11
C PRO A 460 -3.86 -28.65 -17.65
N GLN A 461 -3.95 -29.92 -18.08
CA GLN A 461 -2.82 -30.65 -18.68
C GLN A 461 -3.00 -30.90 -20.19
N THR A 462 -4.25 -30.90 -20.67
CA THR A 462 -4.57 -31.11 -22.08
C THR A 462 -5.37 -29.97 -22.68
N LEU A 463 -5.34 -29.85 -24.00
CA LEU A 463 -6.12 -28.88 -24.76
C LEU A 463 -7.64 -29.02 -24.47
N ASP A 464 -8.12 -30.25 -24.37
CA ASP A 464 -9.55 -30.52 -24.19
C ASP A 464 -10.02 -30.16 -22.78
N GLN A 465 -9.18 -30.39 -21.76
CA GLN A 465 -9.43 -29.91 -20.40
C GLN A 465 -9.47 -28.37 -20.34
N ALA A 466 -8.54 -27.69 -21.02
CA ALA A 466 -8.55 -26.22 -21.08
C ALA A 466 -9.81 -25.67 -21.76
N LYS A 467 -10.26 -26.30 -22.85
CA LYS A 467 -11.54 -25.96 -23.50
C LYS A 467 -12.71 -26.21 -22.57
N ALA A 468 -12.78 -27.38 -21.93
CA ALA A 468 -13.87 -27.74 -21.04
C ALA A 468 -13.98 -26.80 -19.84
N VAL A 469 -12.87 -26.27 -19.31
CA VAL A 469 -12.92 -25.39 -18.13
C VAL A 469 -13.13 -23.92 -18.50
N PHE A 470 -12.48 -23.43 -19.57
CA PHE A 470 -12.43 -22.00 -19.88
C PHE A 470 -13.32 -21.55 -21.03
N ALA A 471 -13.96 -22.47 -21.79
CA ALA A 471 -14.92 -22.09 -22.81
C ALA A 471 -16.14 -21.39 -22.19
N ASP A 472 -16.63 -20.36 -22.86
CA ASP A 472 -17.84 -19.68 -22.44
C ASP A 472 -19.08 -20.37 -23.02
N GLU A 473 -19.87 -21.01 -22.17
CA GLU A 473 -21.15 -21.63 -22.54
C GLU A 473 -22.33 -20.64 -22.46
N SER A 474 -22.10 -19.41 -21.99
CA SER A 474 -23.16 -18.39 -21.85
C SER A 474 -23.48 -17.72 -23.19
N GLN A 475 -24.40 -18.32 -23.95
CA GLN A 475 -25.03 -17.68 -25.10
C GLN A 475 -26.00 -16.58 -24.63
N GLU A 476 -25.60 -15.30 -24.73
CA GLU A 476 -26.56 -14.19 -24.91
C GLU A 476 -25.94 -12.90 -25.50
N ASN A 477 -24.87 -12.98 -26.29
CA ASN A 477 -24.46 -11.86 -27.16
C ASN A 477 -24.42 -12.35 -28.62
N GLN A 478 -25.58 -12.39 -29.26
CA GLN A 478 -25.71 -12.68 -30.70
C GLN A 478 -25.42 -11.47 -31.60
N ASP A 479 -25.12 -10.30 -31.05
CA ASP A 479 -24.83 -9.12 -31.84
C ASP A 479 -23.40 -8.61 -31.57
N ILE A 480 -22.62 -8.59 -32.64
CA ILE A 480 -21.33 -7.92 -32.88
C ILE A 480 -20.14 -8.88 -33.06
N ASP A 481 -19.79 -8.98 -34.35
CA ASP A 481 -18.50 -9.35 -34.95
C ASP A 481 -18.28 -10.80 -35.45
N LEU A 482 -18.83 -11.07 -36.65
CA LEU A 482 -18.61 -12.26 -37.49
C LEU A 482 -17.17 -12.40 -38.05
N LEU A 483 -16.19 -11.65 -37.54
CA LEU A 483 -14.82 -11.61 -38.10
C LEU A 483 -13.75 -12.35 -37.26
N SER A 484 -14.01 -12.71 -36.00
CA SER A 484 -13.06 -13.51 -35.20
C SER A 484 -13.51 -14.97 -35.12
N LYS A 485 -12.85 -15.87 -35.84
CA LYS A 485 -13.06 -17.33 -35.81
C LYS A 485 -12.58 -18.02 -34.50
N LEU A 486 -12.49 -17.31 -33.39
CA LEU A 486 -12.03 -17.84 -32.11
C LEU A 486 -13.22 -18.03 -31.16
N PRO A 487 -13.36 -19.21 -30.51
CA PRO A 487 -14.40 -19.43 -29.52
C PRO A 487 -14.25 -18.45 -28.35
N TRP A 488 -15.34 -17.79 -27.97
CA TRP A 488 -15.39 -16.90 -26.81
C TRP A 488 -14.99 -17.65 -25.53
N TYR A 489 -14.19 -17.01 -24.69
CA TYR A 489 -13.70 -17.58 -23.42
C TYR A 489 -14.11 -16.69 -22.26
N ASN A 490 -14.28 -17.29 -21.09
CA ASN A 490 -14.78 -16.56 -19.95
C ASN A 490 -13.66 -15.75 -19.30
N LYS A 491 -13.66 -14.44 -19.60
CA LYS A 491 -12.69 -13.46 -19.09
C LYS A 491 -12.63 -13.35 -17.56
N PHE A 492 -13.53 -13.96 -16.79
CA PHE A 492 -13.47 -13.98 -15.32
C PHE A 492 -12.71 -15.17 -14.75
N ILE A 493 -12.64 -16.30 -15.46
CA ILE A 493 -12.00 -17.53 -14.99
C ILE A 493 -10.72 -17.90 -15.74
N THR A 494 -10.50 -17.35 -16.94
CA THR A 494 -9.29 -17.63 -17.71
C THR A 494 -8.07 -16.92 -17.09
N PRO A 495 -6.94 -17.61 -16.88
CA PRO A 495 -5.67 -17.02 -16.42
C PRO A 495 -5.18 -15.91 -17.35
N GLU A 496 -4.56 -14.87 -16.77
CA GLU A 496 -3.94 -13.77 -17.53
C GLU A 496 -2.45 -14.03 -17.78
N TYR A 497 -1.79 -14.68 -16.82
CA TYR A 497 -0.36 -15.00 -16.89
C TYR A 497 -0.16 -16.51 -16.90
N ILE A 498 0.51 -17.01 -17.94
CA ILE A 498 0.84 -18.42 -18.09
C ILE A 498 2.35 -18.55 -18.00
N PHE A 499 2.84 -19.31 -17.02
CA PHE A 499 4.27 -19.61 -16.90
C PHE A 499 4.51 -21.10 -17.16
N ALA A 500 5.33 -21.38 -18.18
CA ALA A 500 5.78 -22.71 -18.53
C ALA A 500 7.17 -22.95 -17.93
N LEU A 501 7.25 -23.84 -16.96
CA LEU A 501 8.49 -24.20 -16.26
C LEU A 501 9.21 -25.27 -17.05
N GLU A 502 10.47 -25.02 -17.40
CA GLU A 502 11.31 -25.94 -18.16
C GLU A 502 12.46 -26.45 -17.29
N ALA A 503 12.75 -27.74 -17.41
CA ALA A 503 13.93 -28.36 -16.83
C ALA A 503 14.32 -29.61 -17.62
N PRO A 504 15.61 -29.98 -17.66
CA PRO A 504 16.06 -31.20 -18.31
C PRO A 504 15.67 -32.45 -17.51
N ASP A 505 15.45 -33.57 -18.22
CA ASP A 505 14.97 -34.82 -17.60
C ASP A 505 15.96 -35.35 -16.54
N ASP A 506 17.27 -35.27 -16.80
CA ASP A 506 18.31 -35.70 -15.85
C ASP A 506 18.23 -34.94 -14.52
N PHE A 507 17.95 -33.64 -14.58
CA PHE A 507 17.78 -32.81 -13.38
C PHE A 507 16.56 -33.24 -12.56
N LEU A 508 15.43 -33.50 -13.23
CA LEU A 508 14.20 -33.92 -12.57
C LEU A 508 14.35 -35.31 -11.94
N ILE A 509 15.01 -36.24 -12.64
CA ILE A 509 15.27 -37.59 -12.14
C ILE A 509 16.17 -37.52 -10.89
N ASN A 510 17.27 -36.77 -10.94
CA ASN A 510 18.16 -36.60 -9.79
C ASN A 510 17.41 -35.99 -8.59
N ARG A 511 16.59 -34.96 -8.85
CA ARG A 511 15.79 -34.30 -7.80
C ARG A 511 14.79 -35.25 -7.14
N VAL A 512 14.18 -36.16 -7.89
CA VAL A 512 13.27 -37.18 -7.33
C VAL A 512 14.04 -38.23 -6.52
N GLN A 513 15.23 -38.63 -6.98
CA GLN A 513 16.09 -39.58 -6.24
C GLN A 513 16.61 -39.02 -4.90
N GLU A 514 16.76 -37.70 -4.79
CA GLU A 514 17.16 -37.02 -3.55
C GLU A 514 16.02 -36.88 -2.53
N LEU A 515 14.77 -37.15 -2.90
CA LEU A 515 13.63 -37.04 -1.99
C LEU A 515 13.60 -38.21 -0.99
N PRO A 516 13.16 -37.97 0.26
CA PRO A 516 12.88 -39.06 1.19
C PRO A 516 11.79 -39.99 0.64
N ASP A 517 11.94 -41.30 0.84
CA ASP A 517 11.01 -42.34 0.34
C ASP A 517 9.55 -42.06 0.73
N SER A 518 9.31 -41.58 1.96
CA SER A 518 7.98 -41.23 2.44
C SER A 518 7.30 -40.09 1.67
N VAL A 519 8.09 -39.14 1.18
CA VAL A 519 7.60 -38.01 0.36
C VAL A 519 7.39 -38.46 -1.07
N ALA A 520 8.29 -39.30 -1.60
CA ALA A 520 8.19 -39.85 -2.94
C ALA A 520 6.94 -40.74 -3.09
N GLU A 521 6.63 -41.60 -2.12
CA GLU A 521 5.40 -42.41 -2.11
C GLU A 521 4.15 -41.54 -2.04
N LYS A 522 4.13 -40.53 -1.16
CA LYS A 522 2.97 -39.60 -1.03
C LYS A 522 2.69 -38.83 -2.32
N MET A 523 3.74 -38.41 -3.03
CA MET A 523 3.63 -37.63 -4.26
C MET A 523 3.47 -38.50 -5.53
N ARG A 524 3.41 -39.83 -5.38
CA ARG A 524 3.42 -40.80 -6.49
C ARG A 524 4.61 -40.59 -7.43
N TYR A 525 5.79 -40.45 -6.83
CA TYR A 525 7.09 -40.35 -7.49
C TYR A 525 7.91 -41.63 -7.33
N THR A 526 7.24 -42.78 -7.28
CA THR A 526 7.93 -44.06 -7.45
C THR A 526 8.60 -44.11 -8.83
N GLN A 527 9.69 -44.87 -8.96
CA GLN A 527 10.54 -44.83 -10.15
C GLN A 527 9.75 -45.08 -11.45
N ASP A 528 8.80 -46.01 -11.43
CA ASP A 528 7.98 -46.36 -12.61
C ASP A 528 6.89 -45.32 -12.89
N GLU A 529 6.20 -44.82 -11.86
CA GLU A 529 5.12 -43.82 -12.00
C GLU A 529 5.66 -42.46 -12.46
N PHE A 530 6.78 -42.01 -11.89
CA PHE A 530 7.39 -40.74 -12.26
C PHE A 530 7.87 -40.76 -13.73
N THR A 531 8.57 -41.83 -14.12
CA THR A 531 9.07 -41.98 -15.50
C THR A 531 7.92 -42.03 -16.50
N SER A 532 6.83 -42.73 -16.16
CA SER A 532 5.62 -42.77 -16.98
C SER A 532 4.99 -41.38 -17.14
N ARG A 533 4.79 -40.64 -16.04
CA ARG A 533 4.21 -39.28 -16.06
C ARG A 533 5.08 -38.28 -16.83
N LEU A 534 6.40 -38.34 -16.66
CA LEU A 534 7.34 -37.51 -17.41
C LEU A 534 7.27 -37.83 -18.90
N GLY A 535 7.21 -39.12 -19.26
CA GLY A 535 7.05 -39.58 -20.63
C GLY A 535 5.77 -39.05 -21.29
N VAL A 536 4.62 -39.15 -20.60
CA VAL A 536 3.33 -38.61 -21.08
C VAL A 536 3.41 -37.10 -21.29
N TYR A 537 3.96 -36.35 -20.32
CA TYR A 537 4.14 -34.90 -20.45
C TYR A 537 4.97 -34.53 -21.68
N ARG A 538 6.12 -35.18 -21.88
CA ARG A 538 7.00 -34.91 -23.05
C ARG A 538 6.35 -35.30 -24.39
N GLN A 539 5.45 -36.29 -24.40
CA GLN A 539 4.69 -36.63 -25.61
C GLN A 539 3.67 -35.54 -25.96
N LEU A 540 2.96 -35.02 -24.95
CA LEU A 540 2.00 -33.92 -25.12
C LEU A 540 2.68 -32.62 -25.53
N ASP A 541 3.86 -32.34 -24.96
CA ASP A 541 4.67 -31.16 -25.27
C ASP A 541 5.24 -31.19 -26.70
N ARG A 542 5.52 -32.39 -27.25
CA ARG A 542 5.96 -32.59 -28.64
C ARG A 542 4.81 -32.73 -29.64
N ALA A 543 3.57 -32.62 -29.21
CA ALA A 543 2.41 -32.72 -30.09
C ALA A 543 2.37 -31.51 -31.06
N PRO A 544 1.78 -31.67 -32.26
CA PRO A 544 1.67 -30.57 -33.23
C PRO A 544 0.71 -29.46 -32.77
N VAL A 545 -0.16 -29.77 -31.81
CA VAL A 545 -1.03 -28.81 -31.11
C VAL A 545 -0.90 -29.11 -29.63
N THR A 546 -0.36 -28.14 -28.91
CA THR A 546 -0.05 -28.20 -27.48
C THR A 546 -1.11 -27.46 -26.66
N LEU A 547 -1.03 -27.61 -25.34
CA LEU A 547 -1.84 -26.79 -24.42
C LEU A 547 -1.46 -25.30 -24.52
N LEU A 548 -0.18 -24.98 -24.75
CA LEU A 548 0.29 -23.60 -24.85
C LEU A 548 -0.29 -22.89 -26.08
N ASP A 549 -0.48 -23.63 -27.18
CA ASP A 549 -1.17 -23.11 -28.37
C ASP A 549 -2.58 -22.62 -28.04
N PHE A 550 -3.30 -23.24 -27.09
CA PHE A 550 -4.63 -22.75 -26.68
C PHE A 550 -4.60 -21.31 -26.17
N PHE A 551 -3.55 -20.95 -25.42
CA PHE A 551 -3.39 -19.62 -24.85
C PHE A 551 -2.83 -18.63 -25.89
N ASP A 552 -1.87 -19.06 -26.71
CA ASP A 552 -1.31 -18.23 -27.79
C ASP A 552 -2.36 -17.79 -28.82
N HIS A 553 -3.28 -18.68 -29.20
CA HIS A 553 -4.39 -18.34 -30.10
C HIS A 553 -5.35 -17.29 -29.50
N ARG A 554 -5.22 -16.96 -28.21
CA ARG A 554 -6.03 -15.96 -27.49
C ARG A 554 -5.23 -14.73 -27.10
N GLU A 555 -4.05 -14.53 -27.68
CA GLU A 555 -3.13 -13.44 -27.36
C GLU A 555 -2.62 -13.48 -25.90
N LEU A 556 -2.67 -14.65 -25.27
CA LEU A 556 -2.11 -14.92 -23.95
C LEU A 556 -0.80 -15.69 -24.12
N HIS A 557 0.30 -14.98 -24.27
CA HIS A 557 1.60 -15.57 -24.56
C HIS A 557 2.21 -16.25 -23.32
N PRO A 558 2.49 -17.57 -23.38
CA PRO A 558 3.16 -18.27 -22.29
C PRO A 558 4.61 -17.83 -22.13
N GLU A 559 5.02 -17.59 -20.89
CA GLU A 559 6.38 -17.19 -20.52
C GLU A 559 7.17 -18.38 -20.00
N TYR A 560 8.33 -18.64 -20.60
CA TYR A 560 9.15 -19.81 -20.29
C TYR A 560 10.17 -19.51 -19.19
N LEU A 561 10.16 -20.35 -18.15
CA LEU A 561 11.04 -20.23 -16.98
C LEU A 561 11.95 -21.46 -16.91
N ASP A 562 13.22 -21.27 -17.26
CA ASP A 562 14.26 -22.30 -17.13
C ASP A 562 14.69 -22.45 -15.66
N ILE A 563 14.45 -23.63 -15.10
CA ILE A 563 14.85 -23.99 -13.74
C ILE A 563 16.19 -24.72 -13.82
N SER A 564 17.25 -23.94 -13.65
CA SER A 564 18.61 -24.44 -13.50
C SER A 564 18.92 -24.86 -12.05
N SER A 565 19.99 -25.65 -11.87
CA SER A 565 20.47 -26.12 -10.56
C SER A 565 20.80 -24.99 -9.56
N ASP A 566 21.09 -23.79 -10.05
CA ASP A 566 21.61 -22.69 -9.24
C ASP A 566 20.48 -21.86 -8.58
N ASP A 567 19.21 -22.12 -8.91
CA ASP A 567 18.03 -21.42 -8.38
C ASP A 567 17.24 -22.31 -7.41
N SER A 568 17.90 -22.92 -6.41
CA SER A 568 17.25 -23.88 -5.49
C SER A 568 16.06 -23.26 -4.72
N GLU A 569 16.03 -21.94 -4.58
CA GLU A 569 14.97 -21.18 -3.93
C GLU A 569 13.97 -20.52 -4.90
N TYR A 570 14.07 -20.75 -6.21
CA TYR A 570 13.23 -20.10 -7.23
C TYR A 570 13.27 -18.57 -7.17
N THR A 571 14.34 -17.98 -6.62
CA THR A 571 14.47 -16.53 -6.42
C THR A 571 14.59 -15.81 -7.77
N SER A 572 15.32 -16.39 -8.71
CA SER A 572 15.50 -15.80 -10.05
C SER A 572 14.20 -15.89 -10.85
N SER A 573 13.53 -17.04 -10.75
CA SER A 573 12.21 -17.26 -11.35
C SER A 573 11.15 -16.29 -10.79
N MET A 574 11.11 -16.11 -9.46
CA MET A 574 10.22 -15.14 -8.81
C MET A 574 10.48 -13.70 -9.26
N LYS A 575 11.75 -13.30 -9.41
CA LYS A 575 12.09 -11.96 -9.91
C LYS A 575 11.55 -11.71 -11.31
N LYS A 576 11.73 -12.65 -12.23
CA LYS A 576 11.17 -12.55 -13.60
C LYS A 576 9.65 -12.43 -13.58
N ILE A 577 8.97 -13.25 -12.77
CA ILE A 577 7.51 -13.19 -12.63
C ILE A 577 7.06 -11.83 -12.06
N ILE A 578 7.76 -11.30 -11.07
CA ILE A 578 7.48 -9.98 -10.49
C ILE A 578 7.75 -8.86 -11.50
N GLU A 579 8.78 -8.97 -12.33
CA GLU A 579 9.06 -8.01 -13.41
C GLU A 579 7.95 -7.99 -14.47
N ILE A 580 7.34 -9.14 -14.77
CA ILE A 580 6.26 -9.27 -15.76
C ILE A 580 4.91 -8.80 -15.20
N ILE A 581 4.54 -9.25 -14.00
CA ILE A 581 3.22 -8.97 -13.39
C ILE A 581 3.18 -7.58 -12.75
N GLY A 582 4.29 -7.16 -12.16
CA GLY A 582 4.41 -5.94 -11.37
C GLY A 582 4.13 -6.15 -9.88
N GLU A 583 3.86 -5.04 -9.18
CA GLU A 583 3.59 -5.05 -7.75
C GLU A 583 2.24 -5.71 -7.40
N PRO A 584 2.08 -6.29 -6.19
CA PRO A 584 0.81 -6.85 -5.76
C PRO A 584 -0.34 -5.85 -5.80
N LYS A 585 -1.42 -6.25 -6.48
CA LYS A 585 -2.66 -5.48 -6.65
C LYS A 585 -3.74 -5.87 -5.63
N ASN A 586 -3.33 -6.35 -4.47
CA ASN A 586 -4.21 -6.70 -3.36
C ASN A 586 -3.83 -5.84 -2.13
N TYR A 587 -4.59 -5.90 -1.05
CA TYR A 587 -4.15 -5.33 0.23
C TYR A 587 -2.78 -5.88 0.58
N GLY A 588 -1.84 -4.97 0.87
CA GLY A 588 -0.50 -5.29 1.31
C GLY A 588 -0.49 -6.12 2.59
N GLY A 589 0.71 -6.41 3.11
CA GLY A 589 0.83 -7.13 4.38
C GLY A 589 0.04 -6.45 5.49
N THR A 590 -0.48 -7.22 6.44
CA THR A 590 -1.03 -6.62 7.66
C THR A 590 0.02 -5.72 8.32
N PRO A 591 -0.35 -4.70 9.13
CA PRO A 591 0.63 -3.88 9.83
C PRO A 591 1.65 -4.70 10.64
N GLU A 592 1.22 -5.86 11.16
CA GLU A 592 2.08 -6.84 11.83
C GLU A 592 3.04 -7.55 10.85
N GLU A 593 2.56 -8.00 9.69
CA GLU A 593 3.42 -8.57 8.64
C GLU A 593 4.39 -7.53 8.06
N GLU A 594 3.99 -6.27 7.94
CA GLU A 594 4.86 -5.17 7.50
C GLU A 594 5.87 -4.80 8.57
N ALA A 595 5.48 -4.78 9.84
CA ALA A 595 6.39 -4.57 10.97
C ALA A 595 7.40 -5.72 11.09
N GLU A 596 6.96 -6.96 10.90
CA GLU A 596 7.83 -8.14 10.89
C GLU A 596 8.78 -8.11 9.71
N LYS A 597 8.30 -7.80 8.49
CA LYS A 597 9.16 -7.60 7.32
C LYS A 597 10.16 -6.47 7.53
N LYS A 598 9.76 -5.37 8.17
CA LYS A 598 10.67 -4.27 8.54
C LYS A 598 11.70 -4.75 9.56
N ARG A 599 11.30 -5.52 10.57
CA ARG A 599 12.21 -6.12 11.57
C ARG A 599 13.22 -7.07 10.92
N ILE A 600 12.76 -7.97 10.05
CA ILE A 600 13.63 -8.90 9.30
C ILE A 600 14.61 -8.11 8.43
N LYS A 601 14.15 -7.11 7.65
CA LYS A 601 15.03 -6.25 6.84
C LYS A 601 16.04 -5.47 7.68
N GLU A 602 15.64 -4.99 8.86
CA GLU A 602 16.55 -4.31 9.79
C GLU A 602 17.59 -5.26 10.38
N GLU A 603 17.20 -6.48 10.73
CA GLU A 603 18.10 -7.54 11.20
C GLU A 603 19.09 -7.97 10.12
N GLU A 604 18.64 -8.20 8.88
CA GLU A 604 19.49 -8.50 7.73
C GLU A 604 20.49 -7.35 7.47
N ARG A 605 20.01 -6.10 7.50
CA ARG A 605 20.88 -4.92 7.36
C ARG A 605 21.93 -4.87 8.47
N LYS A 606 21.55 -5.20 9.70
CA LYS A 606 22.45 -5.24 10.87
C LYS A 606 23.48 -6.37 10.75
N GLN A 607 23.07 -7.56 10.30
CA GLN A 607 23.97 -8.69 10.05
C GLN A 607 24.96 -8.37 8.94
N LYS A 608 24.51 -7.78 7.83
CA LYS A 608 25.39 -7.36 6.72
C LYS A 608 26.42 -6.32 7.17
N LEU A 609 26.01 -5.30 7.91
CA LEU A 609 26.93 -4.30 8.48
C LEU A 609 27.93 -4.92 9.47
N ALA A 610 27.51 -5.90 10.26
CA ALA A 610 28.40 -6.62 11.18
C ALA A 610 29.43 -7.48 10.44
N ALA A 611 29.01 -8.16 9.36
CA ALA A 611 29.91 -8.94 8.51
C ALA A 611 30.95 -8.04 7.81
N GLU A 612 30.52 -6.92 7.22
CA GLU A 612 31.42 -5.94 6.60
C GLU A 612 32.39 -5.33 7.62
N ALA A 613 31.93 -5.06 8.85
CA ALA A 613 32.79 -4.55 9.93
C ALA A 613 33.80 -5.60 10.42
N ALA A 614 33.40 -6.88 10.51
CA ALA A 614 34.28 -7.99 10.87
C ALA A 614 35.38 -8.19 9.81
N GLU A 615 35.01 -8.20 8.53
CA GLU A 615 35.95 -8.29 7.42
C GLU A 615 36.93 -7.10 7.41
N ARG A 616 36.43 -5.88 7.65
CA ARG A 616 37.28 -4.69 7.74
C ARG A 616 38.24 -4.76 8.94
N LYS A 617 37.82 -5.34 10.06
CA LYS A 617 38.67 -5.55 11.24
C LYS A 617 39.75 -6.59 10.94
N GLU A 618 39.40 -7.68 10.27
CA GLU A 618 40.34 -8.72 9.86
C GLU A 618 41.40 -8.18 8.90
N ARG A 619 40.98 -7.43 7.86
CA ARG A 619 41.92 -6.76 6.94
C ARG A 619 42.87 -5.79 7.66
N LYS A 620 42.36 -5.04 8.66
CA LYS A 620 43.21 -4.14 9.48
C LYS A 620 44.19 -4.90 10.37
N MET A 621 43.77 -6.02 10.97
CA MET A 621 44.65 -6.85 11.80
C MET A 621 45.73 -7.51 10.95
N ALA A 622 45.38 -8.00 9.76
CA ALA A 622 46.35 -8.56 8.81
C ALA A 622 47.37 -7.50 8.35
N ALA A 623 46.92 -6.29 7.97
CA ALA A 623 47.82 -5.20 7.60
C ALA A 623 48.73 -4.75 8.76
N LEU A 624 48.21 -4.73 9.99
CA LEU A 624 49.02 -4.43 11.17
C LEU A 624 50.07 -5.52 11.42
N ALA A 625 49.70 -6.80 11.29
CA ALA A 625 50.61 -7.92 11.43
C ALA A 625 51.74 -7.89 10.39
N GLU A 626 51.41 -7.57 9.13
CA GLU A 626 52.38 -7.38 8.05
C GLU A 626 53.34 -6.20 8.34
N MET A 627 52.79 -5.06 8.79
CA MET A 627 53.61 -3.90 9.20
C MET A 627 54.54 -4.23 10.37
N THR A 628 54.06 -4.97 11.38
CA THR A 628 54.91 -5.39 12.51
C THR A 628 56.00 -6.36 12.07
N GLY A 629 55.69 -7.30 11.16
CA GLY A 629 56.69 -8.21 10.58
C GLY A 629 57.78 -7.44 9.84
N HIS A 630 57.40 -6.50 8.98
CA HIS A 630 58.36 -5.63 8.28
C HIS A 630 59.23 -4.81 9.23
N TYR A 631 58.65 -4.29 10.32
CA TYR A 631 59.40 -3.53 11.32
C TYR A 631 60.42 -4.39 12.07
N GLU A 632 60.05 -5.63 12.43
CA GLU A 632 60.96 -6.58 13.08
C GLU A 632 62.11 -6.98 12.16
N ASP A 633 61.83 -7.27 10.89
CA ASP A 633 62.84 -7.59 9.88
C ASP A 633 63.79 -6.41 9.62
N TRP A 634 63.25 -5.20 9.54
CA TRP A 634 64.04 -3.98 9.42
C TRP A 634 64.95 -3.78 10.65
N LYS A 635 64.42 -3.94 11.86
CA LYS A 635 65.18 -3.83 13.11
C LYS A 635 66.32 -4.84 13.18
N LYS A 636 66.07 -6.08 12.74
CA LYS A 636 67.09 -7.13 12.66
C LYS A 636 68.18 -6.79 11.66
N SER A 637 67.80 -6.32 10.48
CA SER A 637 68.74 -5.91 9.43
C SER A 637 69.60 -4.72 9.87
N LEU A 638 69.00 -3.74 10.55
CA LEU A 638 69.72 -2.60 11.13
C LEU A 638 70.76 -3.06 12.17
N GLY A 639 70.40 -4.03 13.03
CA GLY A 639 71.32 -4.63 13.98
C GLY A 639 72.54 -5.27 13.31
N MET A 640 72.32 -6.02 12.22
CA MET A 640 73.41 -6.63 11.45
C MET A 640 74.33 -5.57 10.82
N VAL A 641 73.77 -4.48 10.28
CA VAL A 641 74.56 -3.40 9.69
C VAL A 641 75.42 -2.70 10.74
N LEU A 642 74.86 -2.41 11.93
CA LEU A 642 75.59 -1.78 13.03
C LEU A 642 76.75 -2.67 13.53
N GLU A 643 76.52 -3.99 13.61
CA GLU A 643 77.56 -4.95 13.97
C GLU A 643 78.68 -4.98 12.94
N GLN A 644 78.35 -5.04 11.64
CA GLN A 644 79.32 -4.94 10.55
C GLN A 644 80.09 -3.61 10.55
N GLU A 645 79.44 -2.48 10.84
CA GLU A 645 80.11 -1.18 10.97
C GLU A 645 81.10 -1.20 12.14
N SER A 646 80.72 -1.76 13.30
CA SER A 646 81.59 -1.90 14.46
C SER A 646 82.81 -2.76 14.15
N GLU A 647 82.62 -3.92 13.53
CA GLU A 647 83.72 -4.80 13.10
C GLU A 647 84.65 -4.10 12.11
N MET A 648 84.10 -3.35 11.14
CA MET A 648 84.91 -2.56 10.21
C MET A 648 85.69 -1.46 10.91
N LEU A 649 85.10 -0.78 11.90
CA LEU A 649 85.79 0.24 12.69
C LEU A 649 86.92 -0.37 13.52
N GLU A 650 86.71 -1.52 14.15
CA GLU A 650 87.75 -2.25 14.87
C GLU A 650 88.88 -2.68 13.92
N ALA A 651 88.55 -3.22 12.75
CA ALA A 651 89.52 -3.61 11.73
C ALA A 651 90.35 -2.42 11.22
N LYS A 652 89.73 -1.24 11.04
CA LYS A 652 90.45 0.00 10.71
C LYS A 652 91.32 0.50 11.86
N GLY A 653 90.93 0.26 13.11
CA GLY A 653 91.72 0.59 14.30
C GLY A 653 92.90 -0.36 14.55
N LEU A 654 92.87 -1.58 14.01
CA LEU A 654 93.89 -2.61 14.24
C LEU A 654 95.31 -2.20 13.83
N PRO A 655 95.57 -1.64 12.63
CA PRO A 655 96.91 -1.22 12.23
C PRO A 655 97.50 -0.15 13.18
N LEU A 656 96.68 0.83 13.59
CA LEU A 656 97.10 1.87 14.52
C LEU A 656 97.36 1.28 15.91
N ARG A 657 96.48 0.41 16.41
CA ARG A 657 96.67 -0.29 17.69
C ARG A 657 97.93 -1.16 17.68
N ASN A 658 98.19 -1.88 16.59
CA ASN A 658 99.39 -2.70 16.42
C ASN A 658 100.66 -1.83 16.36
N TYR A 659 100.61 -0.68 15.68
CA TYR A 659 101.70 0.28 15.66
C TYR A 659 102.00 0.82 17.07
N LEU A 660 100.96 1.27 17.79
CA LEU A 660 101.09 1.75 19.17
C LEU A 660 101.64 0.64 20.08
N MET A 661 101.11 -0.59 20.00
CA MET A 661 101.59 -1.73 20.78
C MET A 661 103.05 -2.11 20.49
N LYS A 662 103.51 -1.96 19.25
CA LYS A 662 104.88 -2.35 18.85
C LYS A 662 105.92 -1.27 19.11
N HIS A 663 105.58 0.00 18.85
CA HIS A 663 106.54 1.10 18.84
C HIS A 663 106.41 2.05 20.02
N VAL A 664 105.21 2.22 20.59
CA VAL A 664 104.96 3.19 21.66
C VAL A 664 104.86 2.52 23.04
N MET A 665 104.14 1.39 23.12
CA MET A 665 103.89 0.70 24.39
C MET A 665 105.13 0.14 25.07
N PRO A 666 106.19 -0.35 24.38
CA PRO A 666 107.41 -0.78 25.06
C PRO A 666 108.12 0.39 25.75
N SER A 667 108.33 1.50 25.04
CA SER A 667 108.97 2.71 25.60
C SER A 667 108.12 3.36 26.69
N LEU A 668 106.79 3.42 26.52
CA LEU A 668 105.88 3.90 27.54
C LEU A 668 105.84 2.95 28.75
N GLY A 669 105.89 1.64 28.52
CA GLY A 669 105.93 0.63 29.58
C GLY A 669 107.20 0.72 30.43
N GLU A 670 108.36 0.90 29.79
CA GLU A 670 109.62 1.18 30.49
C GLU A 670 109.55 2.49 31.28
N ALA A 671 109.06 3.56 30.66
CA ALA A 671 108.88 4.86 31.30
C ALA A 671 107.93 4.77 32.51
N MET A 672 106.83 4.02 32.40
CA MET A 672 105.86 3.77 33.48
C MET A 672 106.47 2.94 34.60
N LEU A 673 107.28 1.92 34.26
CA LEU A 673 107.97 1.11 35.25
C LEU A 673 109.02 1.93 36.00
N GLU A 674 109.73 2.82 35.32
CA GLU A 674 110.70 3.72 35.94
C GLU A 674 110.03 4.82 36.77
N CYS A 675 108.91 5.38 36.28
CA CYS A 675 108.06 6.30 37.04
C CYS A 675 107.56 5.63 38.33
N SER A 676 107.19 4.34 38.28
CA SER A 676 106.75 3.59 39.47
C SER A 676 107.87 3.39 40.51
N LYS A 677 109.14 3.33 40.07
CA LYS A 677 110.32 3.23 40.94
C LYS A 677 110.69 4.57 41.57
N VAL A 678 110.69 5.64 40.77
CA VAL A 678 111.11 6.98 41.21
C VAL A 678 110.03 7.68 42.04
N LYS A 679 108.75 7.40 41.78
CA LYS A 679 107.59 8.06 42.40
C LYS A 679 107.73 9.60 42.42
N PRO A 680 107.86 10.24 41.24
CA PRO A 680 107.93 11.70 41.14
C PRO A 680 106.63 12.37 41.60
N GLU A 681 106.70 13.64 42.00
CA GLU A 681 105.52 14.43 42.39
C GLU A 681 104.52 14.61 41.25
N ASP A 682 105.01 14.73 39.99
CA ASP A 682 104.18 14.70 38.79
C ASP A 682 104.58 13.53 37.87
N PRO A 683 103.79 12.44 37.86
CA PRO A 683 104.07 11.28 37.02
C PRO A 683 103.80 11.53 35.53
N VAL A 684 102.96 12.51 35.15
CA VAL A 684 102.65 12.79 33.75
C VAL A 684 103.81 13.55 33.10
N ASP A 685 104.30 14.59 33.76
CA ASP A 685 105.46 15.35 33.30
C ASP A 685 106.73 14.49 33.26
N PHE A 686 106.92 13.61 34.26
CA PHE A 686 108.02 12.66 34.27
C PHE A 686 107.99 11.70 33.07
N LEU A 687 106.82 11.13 32.76
CA LEU A 687 106.66 10.25 31.61
C LEU A 687 106.91 10.98 30.28
N ALA A 688 106.42 12.22 30.15
CA ALA A 688 106.63 13.04 28.96
C ALA A 688 108.12 13.35 28.75
N GLU A 689 108.84 13.80 29.80
CA GLU A 689 110.28 14.01 29.71
C GLU A 689 111.05 12.74 29.39
N HIS A 690 110.69 11.61 30.01
CA HIS A 690 111.36 10.34 29.82
C HIS A 690 111.23 9.83 28.37
N LEU A 691 110.02 9.92 27.80
CA LEU A 691 109.77 9.58 26.40
C LEU A 691 110.45 10.55 25.42
N LEU A 692 110.51 11.85 25.74
CA LEU A 692 111.21 12.84 24.92
C LEU A 692 112.73 12.61 24.92
N ARG A 693 113.32 12.18 26.04
CA ARG A 693 114.75 11.83 26.09
C ARG A 693 115.06 10.58 25.28
N ASN A 694 114.24 9.53 25.39
CA ASN A 694 114.49 8.25 24.72
C ASN A 694 114.09 8.22 23.22
N SER A 695 113.34 9.20 22.72
CA SER A 695 112.96 9.30 21.30
C SER A 695 114.01 9.95 20.40
N THR A 696 115.12 10.48 20.97
CA THR A 696 116.17 11.20 20.22
C THR A 696 117.37 10.34 19.82
N GLY A 697 117.30 9.03 20.03
CA GLY A 697 118.36 8.07 19.69
C GLY A 697 117.84 6.87 18.91
N ASP A 698 117.35 7.08 17.69
CA ASP A 698 117.45 6.18 16.52
C ASP A 698 116.82 6.83 15.27
#